data_AF-A0A1V8STS9-F1
#
_entry.id   AF-A0A1V8STS9-F1
#
_cell.length_a   1.000
_cell.length_b   1.000
_cell.length_c   1.000
_cell.angle_alpha   90.00
_cell.angle_beta   90.00
_cell.angle_gamma   90.00
#
_symmetry.space_group_name_H-M   'P 1'
#
loop_
_entity.id
_entity.type
_entity.pdbx_description
1 polymer ?
#
loop_
_entity_poly.entity_id
_entity_poly.type
_entity_poly.pdbx_seq_one_letter_code
_entity_poly.pdbx_strand_id
1 'polypeptide(L)'
;MSWKLTKKLKETHLAPLANTFSRSSSQSALSPDASTKAPSAATIPGTSTPTSQTAPAPYNGSAADPQGIAASEALVSPPAAPVRPGILILTLHEGRGFSLPPGAEQAFQKPGHSSSMSASFAGGSYMGNSARPGSSNMPQNSYRPQSAAGGINAVPSTHGRYHSKYLPYALLDFDKQQVFVNAVGGTPENPVWGGESTQYKFDVSRTTELNLSIYMRNPSAPPNAGRQHDIFIGTCRVTPSFSEDAQSGAPQSPQSSDGKSKKDIKNGATAPASNGSVSGIQWHDIQYGTGNIRMGVKYVENRQSSLKIENFELLKVVGKGSFGKVMQVMKKDTQRIYALKTIRKQHIISRSEVAHTLAERSVLAQINNPFIVPLKFSFQSPEKLYLVLAFVNGGELFHHLQKEQRFDINRSRFYAAELLCALECLHGFGVIYRDLKPENILVDYVGHIALCDFGLCKLDMKDEDKTNTFCGTPEYLAPELLHGQGYTKAVDWWTLGVLLYEMLTGLPPFYDENTNEMYRKILAEPLHFPGPEIVPPAARDLLTRLLDRDATRRLGSNGAAEIKAHPFFHSIDWRKLLDRKYEPSFKPSVLDERDTANFDKEFTSEAPTDSYVDGPVLSQTMQQQFAGWSYNRPVEGLGDAGGSIVRGNGFEGGR
;
A
#
# COMPACT_ATOMS: atom_id res chain seq x y z
N MET A 1 -23.12 -1.24 9.33
CA MET A 1 -24.33 -0.99 10.18
C MET A 1 -25.09 -2.31 10.41
N SER A 2 -26.09 -2.40 11.30
CA SER A 2 -27.01 -3.56 11.30
C SER A 2 -28.11 -3.35 10.27
N TRP A 3 -28.33 -4.33 9.39
CA TRP A 3 -29.31 -4.29 8.30
C TRP A 3 -30.75 -4.08 8.81
N LYS A 4 -31.24 -2.82 8.76
CA LYS A 4 -32.64 -2.48 9.04
C LYS A 4 -33.39 -2.18 7.75
N LEU A 5 -33.81 -3.26 7.08
CA LEU A 5 -34.57 -3.23 5.83
C LEU A 5 -35.81 -2.32 5.95
N THR A 6 -35.86 -1.24 5.18
CA THR A 6 -36.84 -0.15 5.32
C THR A 6 -38.21 -0.46 4.71
N LYS A 7 -38.90 -1.46 5.28
CA LYS A 7 -40.38 -1.55 5.42
C LYS A 7 -41.26 -1.22 4.18
N LYS A 8 -40.79 -1.44 2.95
CA LYS A 8 -41.56 -1.22 1.70
C LYS A 8 -41.74 -2.48 0.82
N LEU A 9 -41.43 -3.66 1.37
CA LEU A 9 -41.59 -4.97 0.73
C LEU A 9 -42.54 -5.91 1.52
N LYS A 10 -43.48 -5.36 2.29
CA LYS A 10 -44.44 -6.12 3.12
C LYS A 10 -45.93 -5.82 2.85
N GLU A 11 -46.26 -5.25 1.69
CA GLU A 11 -47.65 -4.96 1.28
C GLU A 11 -48.13 -5.88 0.13
N THR A 12 -47.97 -7.19 0.32
CA THR A 12 -48.72 -8.21 -0.45
C THR A 12 -49.30 -9.27 0.49
N HIS A 13 -50.48 -8.94 1.02
CA HIS A 13 -51.50 -9.83 1.62
C HIS A 13 -51.22 -10.54 2.97
N LEU A 14 -52.23 -10.38 3.84
CA LEU A 14 -52.58 -11.12 5.07
C LEU A 14 -51.75 -10.87 6.35
N ALA A 15 -52.51 -10.55 7.40
CA ALA A 15 -52.19 -10.30 8.80
C ALA A 15 -53.43 -10.75 9.63
N PRO A 16 -53.46 -10.77 10.99
CA PRO A 16 -52.49 -10.26 11.99
C PRO A 16 -52.04 -11.36 13.00
N LEU A 17 -51.14 -11.12 13.97
CA LEU A 17 -51.44 -10.49 15.28
C LEU A 17 -50.18 -10.14 16.11
N ALA A 18 -50.40 -9.19 17.03
CA ALA A 18 -49.67 -8.93 18.29
C ALA A 18 -48.22 -8.36 18.27
N ASN A 19 -48.08 -7.20 18.92
CA ASN A 19 -46.81 -6.59 19.37
C ASN A 19 -46.16 -7.43 20.51
N THR A 20 -44.87 -7.30 20.83
CA THR A 20 -44.41 -6.20 21.71
C THR A 20 -42.87 -6.12 21.88
N PHE A 21 -42.42 -4.93 22.31
CA PHE A 21 -41.12 -4.58 22.93
C PHE A 21 -39.82 -4.61 22.12
N SER A 22 -38.87 -3.83 22.63
CA SER A 22 -37.56 -3.51 22.06
C SER A 22 -36.53 -3.32 23.18
N ARG A 23 -35.25 -3.71 22.94
CA ARG A 23 -34.02 -3.01 23.40
C ARG A 23 -32.73 -3.81 23.16
N SER A 24 -31.63 -3.03 23.12
CA SER A 24 -30.26 -3.31 23.60
C SER A 24 -29.61 -4.68 23.37
N SER A 25 -28.52 -4.68 22.59
CA SER A 25 -27.52 -5.74 22.58
C SER A 25 -26.55 -5.59 23.77
N SER A 26 -26.54 -6.56 24.69
CA SER A 26 -25.62 -6.58 25.85
C SER A 26 -25.16 -8.01 26.16
N GLN A 27 -23.85 -8.25 26.15
CA GLN A 27 -23.18 -9.37 26.83
C GLN A 27 -21.87 -8.81 27.42
N SER A 28 -21.60 -8.74 28.73
CA SER A 28 -21.78 -9.65 29.88
C SER A 28 -20.57 -10.59 30.08
N ALA A 29 -19.61 -10.13 30.89
CA ALA A 29 -18.59 -11.00 31.49
C ALA A 29 -19.18 -11.72 32.72
N LEU A 30 -18.61 -12.89 33.06
CA LEU A 30 -19.05 -13.73 34.18
C LEU A 30 -17.99 -13.78 35.29
N SER A 31 -18.44 -13.69 36.54
CA SER A 31 -17.68 -13.97 37.76
C SER A 31 -18.59 -14.77 38.73
N PRO A 32 -18.09 -15.81 39.43
CA PRO A 32 -18.85 -16.53 40.44
C PRO A 32 -18.69 -15.96 41.86
N ASP A 33 -19.70 -16.18 42.71
CA ASP A 33 -19.79 -15.72 44.10
C ASP A 33 -18.95 -16.56 45.11
N ALA A 34 -18.66 -15.98 46.29
CA ALA A 34 -19.44 -16.27 47.53
C ALA A 34 -18.71 -15.96 48.87
N SER A 35 -19.29 -15.04 49.66
CA SER A 35 -19.34 -15.01 51.16
C SER A 35 -18.02 -15.06 52.00
N THR A 36 -17.95 -14.64 53.28
CA THR A 36 -18.96 -14.37 54.33
C THR A 36 -18.44 -13.41 55.45
N LYS A 37 -19.36 -12.76 56.18
CA LYS A 37 -19.27 -12.26 57.59
C LYS A 37 -18.39 -11.02 57.94
N ALA A 38 -18.87 -10.33 58.99
CA ALA A 38 -18.31 -9.21 59.77
C ALA A 38 -18.75 -9.44 61.26
N PRO A 39 -18.63 -8.54 62.29
CA PRO A 39 -18.19 -7.12 62.32
C PRO A 39 -17.33 -6.72 63.58
N SER A 40 -17.37 -5.42 63.97
CA SER A 40 -16.92 -4.76 65.24
C SER A 40 -15.47 -4.25 65.37
N ALA A 41 -15.11 -3.17 66.11
CA ALA A 41 -15.82 -1.93 66.57
C ALA A 41 -14.84 -0.89 67.21
N ALA A 42 -15.27 0.39 67.35
CA ALA A 42 -14.67 1.53 68.15
C ALA A 42 -13.31 2.14 67.65
N THR A 43 -13.04 3.48 67.52
CA THR A 43 -13.15 4.73 68.35
C THR A 43 -11.81 5.06 69.09
N ILE A 44 -10.87 5.93 68.62
CA ILE A 44 -10.80 7.45 68.63
C ILE A 44 -10.45 8.03 70.05
N PRO A 45 -9.67 9.15 70.29
CA PRO A 45 -8.82 10.06 69.46
C PRO A 45 -7.38 10.45 70.02
N GLY A 46 -6.62 11.29 69.30
CA GLY A 46 -5.66 12.31 69.84
C GLY A 46 -4.17 11.92 70.02
N THR A 47 -3.17 12.83 70.09
CA THR A 47 -3.11 14.32 69.97
C THR A 47 -1.65 14.82 69.68
N SER A 48 -1.50 16.15 69.46
CA SER A 48 -0.32 17.05 69.60
C SER A 48 0.72 17.27 68.45
N THR A 49 0.98 18.57 68.23
CA THR A 49 2.10 19.23 67.51
C THR A 49 2.96 20.00 68.54
N PRO A 50 4.18 20.53 68.25
CA PRO A 50 4.31 21.89 67.64
C PRO A 50 5.65 22.27 66.91
N THR A 51 5.61 23.37 66.10
CA THR A 51 6.70 24.39 65.83
C THR A 51 8.07 23.98 65.23
N SER A 52 8.86 24.84 64.52
CA SER A 52 8.64 26.09 63.74
C SER A 52 9.97 26.53 63.03
N GLN A 53 9.98 27.65 62.28
CA GLN A 53 11.17 28.47 61.86
C GLN A 53 12.13 27.90 60.80
N THR A 54 12.82 28.67 59.92
CA THR A 54 12.49 29.91 59.15
C THR A 54 13.44 30.01 57.92
N ALA A 55 13.10 30.80 56.89
CA ALA A 55 14.02 31.19 55.79
C ALA A 55 14.75 32.53 56.11
N PRO A 56 15.85 32.91 55.43
CA PRO A 56 15.73 33.62 54.15
C PRO A 56 16.87 33.40 53.12
N ALA A 57 16.84 34.15 52.02
CA ALA A 57 17.90 34.35 51.01
C ALA A 57 17.90 35.85 50.60
N PRO A 58 18.67 36.33 49.59
CA PRO A 58 19.92 35.88 48.98
C PRO A 58 21.05 36.93 49.14
N TYR A 59 22.26 36.73 48.59
CA TYR A 59 23.22 37.84 48.38
C TYR A 59 24.14 37.66 47.16
N ASN A 60 24.61 38.79 46.63
CA ASN A 60 25.52 38.92 45.48
C ASN A 60 26.99 38.90 45.93
N GLY A 61 27.92 38.43 45.10
CA GLY A 61 29.36 38.50 45.40
C GLY A 61 30.27 38.08 44.24
N SER A 62 31.10 38.99 43.76
CA SER A 62 32.09 38.77 42.70
C SER A 62 33.51 38.72 43.26
N ALA A 63 34.27 37.68 42.92
CA ALA A 63 35.72 37.60 43.08
C ALA A 63 36.32 36.75 41.96
N ALA A 64 37.58 37.00 41.60
CA ALA A 64 38.30 36.25 40.57
C ALA A 64 39.43 35.44 41.21
N ASP A 65 39.79 34.31 40.59
CA ASP A 65 41.05 33.60 40.84
C ASP A 65 41.53 32.95 39.53
N PRO A 66 42.81 33.10 39.10
CA PRO A 66 43.26 32.68 37.77
C PRO A 66 44.27 31.52 37.78
N GLN A 67 43.91 30.41 37.12
CA GLN A 67 44.89 29.44 36.60
C GLN A 67 44.31 28.70 35.38
N GLY A 68 45.08 28.68 34.29
CA GLY A 68 44.59 28.25 32.98
C GLY A 68 45.08 26.88 32.54
N ILE A 69 44.14 26.01 32.14
CA ILE A 69 44.40 24.85 31.27
C ILE A 69 43.32 24.87 30.16
N ALA A 70 43.56 25.62 29.09
CA ALA A 70 42.59 25.84 28.01
C ALA A 70 43.28 26.10 26.65
N ALA A 71 44.12 25.16 26.19
CA ALA A 71 44.92 25.32 24.97
C ALA A 71 45.14 24.02 24.15
N SER A 72 44.21 23.05 24.25
CA SER A 72 44.40 21.70 23.66
C SER A 72 43.25 21.14 22.81
N GLU A 73 42.14 21.88 22.61
CA GLU A 73 40.94 21.36 21.91
C GLU A 73 40.59 22.11 20.60
N ALA A 74 41.42 23.08 20.19
CA ALA A 74 41.19 23.91 19.00
C ALA A 74 41.52 23.21 17.67
N LEU A 75 41.11 21.95 17.48
CA LEU A 75 41.26 21.20 16.22
C LEU A 75 40.16 20.16 15.95
N VAL A 76 38.97 20.33 16.53
CA VAL A 76 37.76 19.59 16.14
C VAL A 76 36.98 20.41 15.13
N SER A 77 36.89 19.94 13.88
CA SER A 77 35.96 20.52 12.89
C SER A 77 34.52 20.46 13.42
N PRO A 78 33.72 21.53 13.28
CA PRO A 78 32.35 21.51 13.79
C PRO A 78 31.56 20.36 13.14
N PRO A 79 30.75 19.62 13.91
CA PRO A 79 29.94 18.53 13.35
C PRO A 79 29.03 19.09 12.26
N ALA A 80 28.93 18.35 11.14
CA ALA A 80 28.07 18.72 10.04
C ALA A 80 26.64 18.98 10.53
N ALA A 81 26.02 20.08 10.10
CA ALA A 81 24.71 20.49 10.57
C ALA A 81 23.70 19.35 10.43
N PRO A 82 22.85 19.09 11.45
CA PRO A 82 21.94 17.95 11.42
C PRO A 82 21.01 18.05 10.22
N VAL A 83 20.97 16.98 9.40
CA VAL A 83 20.07 16.89 8.25
C VAL A 83 18.65 17.13 8.72
N ARG A 84 18.00 18.12 8.11
CA ARG A 84 16.63 18.49 8.47
C ARG A 84 15.66 17.36 8.08
N PRO A 85 14.61 17.10 8.86
CA PRO A 85 13.59 16.13 8.48
C PRO A 85 13.02 16.45 7.09
N GLY A 86 12.89 15.43 6.25
CA GLY A 86 12.44 15.56 4.87
C GLY A 86 12.18 14.20 4.26
N ILE A 87 11.93 14.16 2.95
CA ILE A 87 11.65 12.91 2.24
C ILE A 87 12.60 12.74 1.07
N LEU A 88 13.19 11.56 0.97
CA LEU A 88 13.96 11.12 -0.18
C LEU A 88 13.02 10.45 -1.18
N ILE A 89 12.85 11.08 -2.34
CA ILE A 89 12.05 10.58 -3.46
C ILE A 89 12.98 9.89 -4.47
N LEU A 90 12.62 8.67 -4.86
CA LEU A 90 13.41 7.80 -5.71
C LEU A 90 12.60 7.29 -6.90
N THR A 91 13.20 7.28 -8.09
CA THR A 91 12.61 6.73 -9.33
C THR A 91 13.62 5.83 -10.01
N LEU A 92 13.20 4.67 -10.52
CA LEU A 92 14.02 3.80 -11.36
C LEU A 92 13.46 3.84 -12.79
N HIS A 93 14.32 4.04 -13.78
CA HIS A 93 13.92 4.28 -15.17
C HIS A 93 14.27 3.10 -16.07
N GLU A 94 15.57 2.80 -16.21
CA GLU A 94 16.10 1.80 -17.14
C GLU A 94 17.42 1.25 -16.62
N GLY A 95 17.69 -0.03 -16.91
CA GLY A 95 18.99 -0.67 -16.75
C GLY A 95 19.57 -1.01 -18.12
N ARG A 96 20.90 -1.08 -18.24
CA ARG A 96 21.58 -1.44 -19.49
C ARG A 96 22.81 -2.31 -19.25
N GLY A 97 23.03 -3.28 -20.14
CA GLY A 97 24.24 -4.12 -20.16
C GLY A 97 24.42 -5.03 -18.95
N PHE A 98 23.33 -5.42 -18.27
CA PHE A 98 23.42 -6.38 -17.16
C PHE A 98 23.74 -7.78 -17.69
N SER A 99 24.66 -8.49 -17.03
CA SER A 99 24.96 -9.90 -17.26
C SER A 99 24.74 -10.74 -16.01
N LEU A 100 24.67 -12.05 -16.17
CA LEU A 100 24.71 -12.98 -15.04
C LEU A 100 26.13 -13.04 -14.46
N PRO A 101 26.30 -13.30 -13.15
CA PRO A 101 27.61 -13.61 -12.58
C PRO A 101 28.11 -14.98 -13.10
N PRO A 102 29.44 -15.19 -13.18
CA PRO A 102 30.02 -16.44 -13.69
C PRO A 102 29.45 -17.69 -13.01
N GLY A 103 29.06 -18.69 -13.82
CA GLY A 103 28.44 -19.93 -13.35
C GLY A 103 26.91 -19.89 -13.22
N ALA A 104 26.30 -18.74 -12.95
CA ALA A 104 24.84 -18.63 -12.83
C ALA A 104 24.09 -18.85 -14.16
N GLU A 105 24.79 -18.74 -15.29
CA GLU A 105 24.26 -19.09 -16.62
C GLU A 105 23.73 -20.54 -16.70
N GLN A 106 24.31 -21.46 -15.93
CA GLN A 106 23.88 -22.87 -15.89
C GLN A 106 22.41 -23.02 -15.44
N ALA A 107 21.92 -22.11 -14.58
CA ALA A 107 20.53 -22.13 -14.12
C ALA A 107 19.50 -21.80 -15.22
N PHE A 108 19.94 -21.19 -16.33
CA PHE A 108 19.09 -20.83 -17.48
C PHE A 108 19.28 -21.75 -18.69
N GLN A 109 20.24 -22.69 -18.62
CA GLN A 109 20.38 -23.74 -19.62
C GLN A 109 19.22 -24.75 -19.45
N LYS A 110 18.44 -24.96 -20.51
CA LYS A 110 17.38 -25.98 -20.49
C LYS A 110 18.03 -27.36 -20.35
N PRO A 111 17.55 -28.25 -19.46
CA PRO A 111 17.97 -29.64 -19.44
C PRO A 111 17.50 -30.32 -20.72
N GLY A 112 18.42 -30.50 -21.67
CA GLY A 112 18.13 -31.01 -23.01
C GLY A 112 19.07 -32.14 -23.39
N HIS A 113 18.51 -33.31 -23.69
CA HIS A 113 19.18 -34.47 -24.28
C HIS A 113 20.50 -34.90 -23.62
N SER A 114 20.41 -35.67 -22.54
CA SER A 114 21.39 -36.73 -22.34
C SER A 114 21.32 -37.70 -23.53
N SER A 115 22.45 -37.92 -24.19
CA SER A 115 22.58 -38.89 -25.29
C SER A 115 22.55 -40.30 -24.71
N SER A 116 21.37 -40.92 -24.67
CA SER A 116 21.22 -42.31 -24.24
C SER A 116 21.92 -43.23 -25.23
N MET A 117 23.13 -43.70 -24.89
CA MET A 117 23.80 -44.79 -25.58
C MET A 117 23.09 -46.11 -25.28
N SER A 118 21.94 -46.33 -25.92
CA SER A 118 21.24 -47.61 -25.91
C SER A 118 22.12 -48.67 -26.60
N ALA A 119 22.70 -49.57 -25.82
CA ALA A 119 23.59 -50.61 -26.31
C ALA A 119 22.89 -51.52 -27.34
N SER A 120 23.57 -51.76 -28.46
CA SER A 120 23.06 -52.59 -29.55
C SER A 120 22.93 -54.07 -29.13
N PHE A 121 21.71 -54.56 -28.97
CA PHE A 121 21.45 -55.99 -28.88
C PHE A 121 21.11 -56.54 -30.27
N ALA A 122 21.83 -57.57 -30.71
CA ALA A 122 21.64 -58.17 -32.01
C ALA A 122 20.51 -59.21 -32.01
N GLY A 123 19.62 -59.13 -32.99
CA GLY A 123 18.55 -60.10 -33.21
C GLY A 123 17.87 -59.83 -34.56
N GLY A 124 18.17 -60.64 -35.57
CA GLY A 124 17.69 -60.44 -36.94
C GLY A 124 16.64 -61.45 -37.37
N SER A 125 15.70 -61.02 -38.20
CA SER A 125 14.86 -61.86 -39.06
C SER A 125 14.34 -61.03 -40.25
N TYR A 126 13.68 -61.68 -41.21
CA TYR A 126 13.66 -61.26 -42.63
C TYR A 126 12.26 -60.91 -43.18
N MET A 127 12.22 -60.48 -44.44
CA MET A 127 11.05 -60.10 -45.27
C MET A 127 10.49 -58.68 -45.01
N GLY A 128 10.01 -57.94 -46.01
CA GLY A 128 10.11 -58.17 -47.47
C GLY A 128 9.12 -57.29 -48.27
N ASN A 129 9.55 -56.78 -49.45
CA ASN A 129 8.78 -56.06 -50.48
C ASN A 129 7.81 -54.93 -50.02
N SER A 130 7.92 -53.70 -50.52
CA SER A 130 7.81 -53.41 -51.96
C SER A 130 8.13 -51.94 -52.26
N ALA A 131 8.47 -51.62 -53.52
CA ALA A 131 8.74 -50.26 -53.97
C ALA A 131 7.70 -49.78 -55.00
N ARG A 132 7.31 -48.50 -54.91
CA ARG A 132 6.75 -47.71 -56.01
C ARG A 132 7.34 -46.29 -55.98
N PRO A 133 7.94 -45.80 -57.07
CA PRO A 133 8.44 -44.42 -57.15
C PRO A 133 7.33 -43.44 -57.56
N GLY A 134 7.38 -42.20 -57.07
CA GLY A 134 6.48 -41.14 -57.53
C GLY A 134 6.63 -39.83 -56.76
N SER A 135 6.47 -38.72 -57.47
CA SER A 135 6.43 -37.33 -56.97
C SER A 135 7.62 -36.86 -56.14
N SER A 136 8.50 -36.11 -56.82
CA SER A 136 9.41 -35.13 -56.21
C SER A 136 8.77 -34.31 -55.08
N ASN A 137 9.51 -34.14 -53.99
CA ASN A 137 9.31 -32.98 -53.12
C ASN A 137 10.67 -32.51 -52.58
N MET A 138 11.00 -31.24 -52.77
CA MET A 138 12.26 -30.66 -52.27
C MET A 138 12.18 -30.58 -50.74
N PRO A 139 13.18 -31.11 -49.98
CA PRO A 139 13.30 -30.79 -48.58
C PRO A 139 13.73 -29.32 -48.47
N GLN A 140 12.76 -28.42 -48.31
CA GLN A 140 13.01 -26.99 -48.18
C GLN A 140 13.71 -26.74 -46.83
N ASN A 141 15.05 -26.78 -46.87
CA ASN A 141 15.92 -26.76 -45.70
C ASN A 141 15.94 -25.38 -45.05
N SER A 142 14.84 -25.06 -44.37
CA SER A 142 14.61 -23.80 -43.69
C SER A 142 15.45 -23.76 -42.41
N TYR A 143 16.72 -23.40 -42.58
CA TYR A 143 17.62 -22.94 -41.52
C TYR A 143 16.99 -21.72 -40.82
N ARG A 144 16.09 -21.98 -39.87
CA ARG A 144 15.61 -21.00 -38.92
C ARG A 144 16.80 -20.60 -38.06
N PRO A 145 17.24 -19.33 -38.05
CA PRO A 145 18.34 -18.92 -37.20
C PRO A 145 17.94 -19.13 -35.73
N GLN A 146 18.53 -20.13 -35.08
CA GLN A 146 18.61 -20.12 -33.63
C GLN A 146 19.59 -19.02 -33.25
N SER A 147 19.06 -17.87 -32.89
CA SER A 147 19.81 -16.85 -32.17
C SER A 147 20.37 -17.50 -30.90
N ALA A 148 21.69 -17.71 -30.85
CA ALA A 148 22.38 -18.29 -29.71
C ALA A 148 22.43 -17.28 -28.55
N ALA A 149 21.27 -17.06 -27.92
CA ALA A 149 21.12 -16.20 -26.75
C ALA A 149 21.69 -16.91 -25.51
N GLY A 150 23.02 -16.96 -25.42
CA GLY A 150 23.74 -17.30 -24.20
C GLY A 150 23.58 -16.21 -23.13
N GLY A 151 23.95 -16.54 -21.89
CA GLY A 151 23.89 -15.62 -20.76
C GLY A 151 22.46 -15.19 -20.39
N ILE A 152 22.32 -13.93 -19.95
CA ILE A 152 21.13 -13.40 -19.28
C ILE A 152 19.83 -13.47 -20.11
N ASN A 153 19.95 -13.45 -21.44
CA ASN A 153 18.80 -13.45 -22.36
C ASN A 153 18.22 -14.85 -22.62
N ALA A 154 18.77 -15.90 -22.01
CA ALA A 154 18.31 -17.29 -22.11
C ALA A 154 17.01 -17.62 -21.32
N VAL A 155 16.53 -16.68 -20.49
CA VAL A 155 15.31 -16.84 -19.66
C VAL A 155 14.05 -17.25 -20.45
N PRO A 156 13.06 -17.90 -19.80
CA PRO A 156 11.80 -18.26 -20.42
C PRO A 156 11.07 -17.07 -21.06
N SER A 157 10.77 -17.19 -22.35
CA SER A 157 9.97 -16.22 -23.12
C SER A 157 8.83 -16.93 -23.87
N THR A 158 7.72 -16.21 -24.03
CA THR A 158 6.51 -16.68 -24.70
C THR A 158 6.28 -15.79 -25.92
N HIS A 159 6.24 -16.37 -27.12
CA HIS A 159 6.18 -15.63 -28.40
C HIS A 159 7.25 -14.52 -28.52
N GLY A 160 8.46 -14.76 -27.99
CA GLY A 160 9.56 -13.78 -28.00
C GLY A 160 9.43 -12.63 -27.00
N ARG A 161 8.38 -12.61 -26.16
CA ARG A 161 8.27 -11.69 -25.02
C ARG A 161 8.73 -12.37 -23.74
N TYR A 162 9.63 -11.74 -23.00
CA TYR A 162 10.06 -12.20 -21.68
C TYR A 162 8.94 -12.05 -20.66
N HIS A 163 8.78 -13.05 -19.79
CA HIS A 163 7.80 -12.99 -18.71
C HIS A 163 8.34 -12.16 -17.54
N SER A 164 7.58 -11.19 -17.03
CA SER A 164 8.04 -10.21 -16.02
C SER A 164 8.68 -10.83 -14.77
N LYS A 165 8.18 -11.99 -14.31
CA LYS A 165 8.77 -12.83 -13.25
C LYS A 165 10.29 -13.11 -13.40
N TYR A 166 10.81 -13.12 -14.63
CA TYR A 166 12.22 -13.40 -14.94
C TYR A 166 13.00 -12.17 -15.43
N LEU A 167 12.41 -10.97 -15.40
CA LEU A 167 13.17 -9.73 -15.55
C LEU A 167 13.88 -9.39 -14.22
N PRO A 168 14.97 -8.61 -14.25
CA PRO A 168 15.58 -8.07 -13.04
C PRO A 168 14.58 -7.30 -12.16
N TYR A 169 14.72 -7.45 -10.85
CA TYR A 169 14.11 -6.58 -9.86
C TYR A 169 15.21 -5.91 -9.02
N ALA A 170 14.94 -4.70 -8.55
CA ALA A 170 15.80 -3.99 -7.61
C ALA A 170 15.26 -4.14 -6.18
N LEU A 171 16.16 -4.22 -5.21
CA LEU A 171 15.90 -4.03 -3.79
C LEU A 171 16.52 -2.69 -3.38
N LEU A 172 15.69 -1.75 -2.96
CA LEU A 172 16.11 -0.48 -2.37
C LEU A 172 16.16 -0.65 -0.85
N ASP A 173 17.29 -0.30 -0.23
CA ASP A 173 17.45 -0.23 1.24
C ASP A 173 17.96 1.15 1.64
N PHE A 174 17.16 1.87 2.43
CA PHE A 174 17.51 3.15 3.04
C PHE A 174 16.92 3.23 4.44
N ASP A 175 17.73 3.61 5.43
CA ASP A 175 17.35 3.64 6.86
C ASP A 175 16.62 2.36 7.34
N LYS A 176 17.11 1.19 6.90
CA LYS A 176 16.53 -0.14 7.17
C LYS A 176 15.15 -0.40 6.56
N GLN A 177 14.58 0.55 5.80
CA GLN A 177 13.36 0.33 5.03
C GLN A 177 13.73 -0.33 3.70
N GLN A 178 13.17 -1.53 3.45
CA GLN A 178 13.47 -2.34 2.27
C GLN A 178 12.27 -2.41 1.32
N VAL A 179 12.47 -2.00 0.06
CA VAL A 179 11.42 -1.95 -0.97
C VAL A 179 11.85 -2.73 -2.21
N PHE A 180 11.00 -3.66 -2.66
CA PHE A 180 11.23 -4.47 -3.86
C PHE A 180 10.56 -3.85 -5.09
N VAL A 181 11.31 -3.72 -6.19
CA VAL A 181 10.96 -2.95 -7.39
C VAL A 181 11.15 -3.80 -8.65
N ASN A 182 10.06 -4.45 -9.08
CA ASN A 182 10.05 -5.28 -10.29
C ASN A 182 10.12 -4.41 -11.56
N ALA A 183 10.85 -4.86 -12.59
CA ALA A 183 10.78 -4.26 -13.92
C ALA A 183 9.38 -4.42 -14.53
N VAL A 184 8.89 -3.38 -15.20
CA VAL A 184 7.58 -3.34 -15.88
C VAL A 184 7.67 -3.79 -17.34
N GLY A 185 8.89 -3.88 -17.89
CA GLY A 185 9.16 -4.33 -19.25
C GLY A 185 10.65 -4.31 -19.60
N GLY A 186 10.96 -4.26 -20.89
CA GLY A 186 12.34 -4.33 -21.40
C GLY A 186 12.82 -5.75 -21.61
N THR A 187 14.14 -5.96 -21.51
CA THR A 187 14.81 -7.25 -21.63
C THR A 187 15.57 -7.61 -20.34
N PRO A 188 16.03 -8.86 -20.18
CA PRO A 188 16.82 -9.28 -19.02
C PRO A 188 18.12 -8.47 -18.86
N GLU A 189 18.79 -8.18 -19.97
CA GLU A 189 20.00 -7.38 -20.07
C GLU A 189 19.74 -5.87 -19.94
N ASN A 190 18.59 -5.40 -20.44
CA ASN A 190 18.20 -3.99 -20.50
C ASN A 190 16.74 -3.81 -19.99
N PRO A 191 16.50 -3.90 -18.66
CA PRO A 191 15.16 -3.80 -18.08
C PRO A 191 14.65 -2.36 -18.02
N VAL A 192 13.33 -2.21 -17.98
CA VAL A 192 12.63 -0.93 -17.86
C VAL A 192 11.72 -0.94 -16.63
N TRP A 193 11.79 0.13 -15.84
CA TRP A 193 11.00 0.37 -14.64
C TRP A 193 9.99 1.52 -14.86
N GLY A 194 9.18 1.84 -13.85
CA GLY A 194 8.07 2.81 -13.96
C GLY A 194 8.48 4.27 -14.17
N GLY A 195 9.77 4.60 -14.07
CA GLY A 195 10.29 5.97 -14.27
C GLY A 195 9.63 6.98 -13.33
N GLU A 196 9.27 8.14 -13.85
CA GLU A 196 8.59 9.19 -13.07
C GLU A 196 7.18 8.80 -12.60
N SER A 197 6.54 7.84 -13.28
CA SER A 197 5.22 7.30 -12.92
C SER A 197 5.25 6.36 -11.71
N THR A 198 6.43 6.03 -11.16
CA THR A 198 6.54 5.19 -9.95
C THR A 198 7.63 5.71 -9.03
N GLN A 199 7.20 6.40 -7.97
CA GLN A 199 8.07 7.08 -7.01
C GLN A 199 8.08 6.34 -5.67
N TYR A 200 9.26 5.97 -5.21
CA TYR A 200 9.52 5.41 -3.88
C TYR A 200 9.90 6.53 -2.93
N LYS A 201 9.42 6.50 -1.68
CA LYS A 201 9.55 7.60 -0.73
C LYS A 201 10.01 7.09 0.62
N PHE A 202 11.11 7.66 1.11
CA PHE A 202 11.73 7.28 2.38
C PHE A 202 11.83 8.50 3.30
N ASP A 203 11.44 8.34 4.56
CA ASP A 203 11.54 9.38 5.59
C ASP A 203 13.03 9.60 5.95
N VAL A 204 13.55 10.83 5.80
CA VAL A 204 14.94 11.15 6.09
C VAL A 204 15.07 11.62 7.55
N SER A 205 15.56 10.72 8.40
CA SER A 205 15.87 10.98 9.81
C SER A 205 17.28 11.53 10.04
N ARG A 206 18.23 11.20 9.15
CA ARG A 206 19.67 11.49 9.22
C ARG A 206 20.34 11.21 7.87
N THR A 207 21.60 11.62 7.70
CA THR A 207 22.46 11.16 6.60
C THR A 207 22.63 9.64 6.67
N THR A 208 22.36 8.92 5.57
CA THR A 208 22.56 7.47 5.43
C THR A 208 22.72 7.15 3.94
N GLU A 209 23.50 6.12 3.60
CA GLU A 209 23.65 5.65 2.22
C GLU A 209 22.38 4.93 1.74
N LEU A 210 21.97 5.20 0.51
CA LEU A 210 21.01 4.37 -0.22
C LEU A 210 21.76 3.21 -0.85
N ASN A 211 21.30 1.98 -0.58
CA ASN A 211 21.77 0.78 -1.24
C ASN A 211 20.71 0.30 -2.23
N LEU A 212 21.13 0.01 -3.46
CA LEU A 212 20.30 -0.60 -4.50
C LEU A 212 20.96 -1.93 -4.88
N SER A 213 20.25 -3.05 -4.75
CA SER A 213 20.76 -4.37 -5.12
C SER A 213 19.87 -5.01 -6.17
N ILE A 214 20.45 -5.44 -7.29
CA ILE A 214 19.73 -6.00 -8.43
C ILE A 214 19.78 -7.53 -8.37
N TYR A 215 18.63 -8.16 -8.55
CA TYR A 215 18.46 -9.61 -8.53
C TYR A 215 17.61 -10.08 -9.72
N MET A 216 17.75 -11.35 -10.09
CA MET A 216 16.92 -12.04 -11.08
C MET A 216 16.43 -13.37 -10.53
N ARG A 217 15.17 -13.72 -10.79
CA ARG A 217 14.64 -15.00 -10.30
C ARG A 217 15.28 -16.20 -10.98
N ASN A 218 15.74 -17.14 -10.18
CA ASN A 218 16.34 -18.39 -10.63
C ASN A 218 15.23 -19.35 -11.13
N PRO A 219 15.19 -19.73 -12.43
CA PRO A 219 14.13 -20.58 -12.96
C PRO A 219 14.30 -22.06 -12.63
N SER A 220 15.47 -22.45 -12.09
CA SER A 220 15.77 -23.80 -11.58
C SER A 220 15.54 -23.91 -10.06
N ALA A 221 15.08 -22.84 -9.39
CA ALA A 221 14.75 -22.88 -7.96
C ALA A 221 13.54 -23.81 -7.70
N PRO A 222 13.53 -24.58 -6.60
CA PRO A 222 12.38 -25.41 -6.23
C PRO A 222 11.09 -24.59 -6.10
N PRO A 223 9.90 -25.19 -6.33
CA PRO A 223 8.65 -24.60 -5.91
C PRO A 223 8.71 -24.17 -4.43
N ASN A 224 8.19 -22.98 -4.14
CA ASN A 224 8.13 -22.38 -2.80
C ASN A 224 9.49 -22.05 -2.15
N ALA A 225 10.60 -22.03 -2.91
CA ALA A 225 11.93 -21.62 -2.41
C ALA A 225 12.09 -20.11 -2.13
N GLY A 226 11.00 -19.33 -2.19
CA GLY A 226 10.98 -17.89 -1.95
C GLY A 226 11.88 -17.09 -2.88
N ARG A 227 12.64 -16.15 -2.31
CA ARG A 227 13.66 -15.32 -3.00
C ARG A 227 15.10 -15.64 -2.52
N GLN A 228 15.28 -16.68 -1.72
CA GLN A 228 16.59 -17.05 -1.14
C GLN A 228 17.57 -17.61 -2.19
N HIS A 229 17.03 -18.13 -3.30
CA HIS A 229 17.80 -18.68 -4.42
C HIS A 229 17.84 -17.73 -5.63
N ASP A 230 17.36 -16.50 -5.50
CA ASP A 230 17.38 -15.51 -6.57
C ASP A 230 18.82 -14.98 -6.79
N ILE A 231 19.18 -14.80 -8.06
CA ILE A 231 20.56 -14.57 -8.49
C ILE A 231 20.86 -13.08 -8.39
N PHE A 232 21.81 -12.73 -7.53
CA PHE A 232 22.36 -11.38 -7.43
C PHE A 232 23.12 -11.01 -8.71
N ILE A 233 22.76 -9.88 -9.32
CA ILE A 233 23.41 -9.33 -10.52
C ILE A 233 24.48 -8.30 -10.14
N GLY A 234 24.26 -7.54 -9.06
CA GLY A 234 25.18 -6.52 -8.57
C GLY A 234 24.48 -5.45 -7.72
N THR A 235 25.23 -4.46 -7.23
CA THR A 235 24.70 -3.40 -6.36
C THR A 235 25.23 -2.02 -6.73
N CYS A 236 24.45 -0.99 -6.49
CA CYS A 236 24.87 0.40 -6.53
C CYS A 236 24.68 1.02 -5.14
N ARG A 237 25.67 1.79 -4.67
CA ARG A 237 25.56 2.59 -3.43
C ARG A 237 25.60 4.06 -3.77
N VAL A 238 24.68 4.83 -3.22
CA VAL A 238 24.50 6.24 -3.50
C VAL A 238 24.35 7.00 -2.20
N THR A 239 25.15 8.06 -2.01
CA THR A 239 24.98 9.00 -0.90
C THR A 239 24.11 10.17 -1.37
N PRO A 240 22.83 10.28 -0.94
CA PRO A 240 21.95 11.31 -1.46
C PRO A 240 22.40 12.72 -1.05
N SER A 241 22.01 13.72 -1.83
CA SER A 241 22.17 15.12 -1.43
C SER A 241 21.00 15.61 -0.57
N PHE A 242 21.35 16.20 0.57
CA PHE A 242 20.42 16.77 1.55
C PHE A 242 20.50 18.32 1.60
N SER A 243 21.20 18.93 0.64
CA SER A 243 21.24 20.38 0.38
C SER A 243 20.43 20.71 -0.87
N GLU A 244 19.69 21.82 -0.85
CA GLU A 244 18.79 22.20 -1.97
C GLU A 244 19.47 23.04 -3.06
N ASP A 245 20.68 23.54 -2.81
CA ASP A 245 21.41 24.50 -3.65
C ASP A 245 22.09 23.85 -4.88
N ALA A 246 21.30 23.23 -5.76
CA ALA A 246 21.80 22.53 -6.96
C ALA A 246 21.04 22.84 -8.26
N GLN A 247 19.97 23.65 -8.26
CA GLN A 247 19.19 23.97 -9.48
C GLN A 247 18.74 25.45 -9.58
N SER A 248 19.69 26.36 -9.81
CA SER A 248 19.41 27.76 -10.19
C SER A 248 20.51 28.40 -11.07
N GLY A 249 21.19 27.60 -11.90
CA GLY A 249 22.21 28.08 -12.86
C GLY A 249 21.67 28.20 -14.29
N ALA A 250 21.59 29.42 -14.82
CA ALA A 250 21.26 29.66 -16.23
C ALA A 250 22.44 29.35 -17.17
N PRO A 251 22.21 28.93 -18.42
CA PRO A 251 23.30 28.61 -19.35
C PRO A 251 24.02 29.87 -19.82
N GLN A 252 25.29 30.03 -19.44
CA GLN A 252 26.21 30.97 -20.09
C GLN A 252 27.08 30.24 -21.12
N SER A 253 27.32 30.90 -22.25
CA SER A 253 28.11 30.37 -23.37
C SER A 253 29.61 30.41 -23.08
N PRO A 254 30.39 29.45 -23.61
CA PRO A 254 31.83 29.42 -23.39
C PRO A 254 32.55 30.50 -24.22
N GLN A 255 33.39 31.31 -23.58
CA GLN A 255 34.49 32.01 -24.24
C GLN A 255 35.82 31.35 -23.88
N SER A 256 36.73 31.33 -24.85
CA SER A 256 37.99 30.58 -24.82
C SER A 256 39.18 31.43 -24.37
N SER A 257 40.04 30.87 -23.51
CA SER A 257 41.41 31.34 -23.32
C SER A 257 42.38 30.19 -23.02
N ASP A 258 43.17 29.80 -24.01
CA ASP A 258 44.29 28.86 -23.88
C ASP A 258 45.51 29.50 -23.20
N GLY A 259 46.35 28.72 -22.48
CA GLY A 259 47.74 29.17 -22.27
C GLY A 259 48.65 28.58 -21.19
N LYS A 260 49.02 27.28 -21.28
CA LYS A 260 50.26 26.70 -20.69
C LYS A 260 50.30 26.62 -19.13
N SER A 261 51.13 25.82 -18.46
CA SER A 261 52.33 25.07 -18.90
C SER A 261 52.47 23.67 -18.24
N LYS A 262 53.58 22.95 -18.50
CA LYS A 262 53.82 21.52 -18.15
C LYS A 262 54.75 21.29 -16.93
N LYS A 263 54.87 20.01 -16.51
CA LYS A 263 55.84 19.37 -15.57
C LYS A 263 55.47 19.52 -14.07
N ASP A 264 55.79 18.63 -13.12
CA ASP A 264 56.35 17.25 -13.02
C ASP A 264 56.21 16.79 -11.52
N ILE A 265 56.30 15.53 -11.02
CA ILE A 265 56.41 14.17 -11.57
C ILE A 265 55.95 13.11 -10.51
N LYS A 266 55.34 11.98 -10.95
CA LYS A 266 55.15 10.64 -10.30
C LYS A 266 54.51 10.46 -8.89
N ASN A 267 53.87 9.29 -8.77
CA ASN A 267 53.58 8.47 -7.58
C ASN A 267 52.56 8.98 -6.53
N GLY A 268 51.33 8.46 -6.62
CA GLY A 268 50.34 8.35 -5.54
C GLY A 268 49.46 7.13 -5.80
N ALA A 269 48.99 6.44 -4.75
CA ALA A 269 48.19 5.23 -4.90
C ALA A 269 46.78 5.52 -5.43
N THR A 270 46.15 4.53 -6.08
CA THR A 270 44.73 4.56 -6.45
C THR A 270 43.86 4.52 -5.19
N ALA A 271 43.55 5.69 -4.63
CA ALA A 271 42.44 5.85 -3.71
C ALA A 271 41.12 5.54 -4.46
N PRO A 272 40.13 4.90 -3.82
CA PRO A 272 38.81 4.73 -4.42
C PRO A 272 38.17 6.11 -4.66
N ALA A 273 37.39 6.24 -5.74
CA ALA A 273 36.74 7.49 -6.08
C ALA A 273 35.83 7.98 -4.94
N SER A 274 35.92 9.26 -4.61
CA SER A 274 35.08 9.88 -3.58
C SER A 274 33.61 9.88 -4.02
N ASN A 275 32.73 9.22 -3.25
CA ASN A 275 31.29 9.27 -3.46
C ASN A 275 30.79 10.72 -3.39
N GLY A 276 30.56 11.33 -4.55
CA GLY A 276 29.89 12.62 -4.68
C GLY A 276 28.46 12.55 -4.17
N SER A 277 27.96 13.65 -3.63
CA SER A 277 26.57 13.77 -3.17
C SER A 277 25.63 13.82 -4.39
N VAL A 278 24.67 12.89 -4.48
CA VAL A 278 23.85 12.69 -5.70
C VAL A 278 22.48 13.35 -5.60
N SER A 279 22.08 14.06 -6.66
CA SER A 279 20.72 14.55 -6.90
C SER A 279 20.38 14.60 -8.40
N GLY A 280 19.08 14.59 -8.72
CA GLY A 280 18.57 14.54 -10.09
C GLY A 280 18.50 13.12 -10.67
N ILE A 281 18.25 13.01 -11.99
CA ILE A 281 18.24 11.74 -12.73
C ILE A 281 19.60 11.51 -13.36
N GLN A 282 20.30 10.46 -12.93
CA GLN A 282 21.66 10.14 -13.35
C GLN A 282 21.81 8.64 -13.68
N TRP A 283 22.91 8.30 -14.35
CA TRP A 283 23.36 6.92 -14.56
C TRP A 283 24.40 6.57 -13.50
N HIS A 284 24.32 5.35 -12.97
CA HIS A 284 25.28 4.83 -12.00
C HIS A 284 25.77 3.44 -12.45
N ASP A 285 27.06 3.17 -12.27
CA ASP A 285 27.67 1.86 -12.50
C ASP A 285 27.23 0.84 -11.43
N ILE A 286 27.04 -0.41 -11.87
CA ILE A 286 26.77 -1.54 -10.98
C ILE A 286 28.09 -2.12 -10.47
N GLN A 287 28.31 -2.03 -9.16
CA GLN A 287 29.41 -2.67 -8.44
C GLN A 287 29.12 -4.16 -8.25
N TYR A 288 30.17 -4.98 -8.24
CA TYR A 288 30.08 -6.45 -8.10
C TYR A 288 29.19 -7.13 -9.18
N GLY A 289 29.07 -6.48 -10.34
CA GLY A 289 28.27 -6.90 -11.48
C GLY A 289 28.74 -6.25 -12.78
N THR A 290 27.85 -6.14 -13.75
CA THR A 290 28.09 -5.45 -15.03
C THR A 290 26.93 -4.50 -15.35
N GLY A 291 27.21 -3.51 -16.18
CA GLY A 291 26.20 -2.56 -16.68
C GLY A 291 25.90 -1.39 -15.76
N ASN A 292 24.85 -0.65 -16.12
CA ASN A 292 24.49 0.64 -15.52
C ASN A 292 22.99 0.72 -15.24
N ILE A 293 22.61 1.46 -14.19
CA ILE A 293 21.21 1.78 -13.88
C ILE A 293 20.96 3.29 -13.89
N ARG A 294 19.82 3.69 -14.45
CA ARG A 294 19.34 5.08 -14.45
C ARG A 294 18.31 5.27 -13.36
N MET A 295 18.63 6.14 -12.39
CA MET A 295 17.75 6.45 -11.26
C MET A 295 17.67 7.95 -11.01
N GLY A 296 16.52 8.41 -10.54
CA GLY A 296 16.29 9.76 -10.06
C GLY A 296 16.28 9.82 -8.55
N VAL A 297 17.12 10.67 -7.97
CA VAL A 297 17.25 10.90 -6.52
C VAL A 297 16.89 12.36 -6.21
N LYS A 298 15.83 12.60 -5.43
CA LYS A 298 15.42 13.96 -5.03
C LYS A 298 15.04 14.00 -3.56
N TYR A 299 15.84 14.69 -2.75
CA TYR A 299 15.44 15.10 -1.41
C TYR A 299 14.47 16.29 -1.46
N VAL A 300 13.51 16.33 -0.54
CA VAL A 300 12.65 17.49 -0.29
C VAL A 300 12.60 17.74 1.22
N GLU A 301 13.06 18.91 1.64
CA GLU A 301 13.07 19.34 3.05
C GLU A 301 11.63 19.59 3.55
N ASN A 302 11.28 19.10 4.75
CA ASN A 302 9.97 19.37 5.34
C ASN A 302 9.93 20.76 6.01
N ARG A 303 9.87 21.81 5.18
CA ARG A 303 9.87 23.23 5.61
C ARG A 303 8.58 23.73 6.27
N GLN A 304 7.56 22.89 6.41
CA GLN A 304 6.32 23.30 7.07
C GLN A 304 6.47 23.22 8.60
N SER A 305 6.00 24.25 9.29
CA SER A 305 5.80 24.22 10.74
C SER A 305 4.91 23.03 11.13
N SER A 306 5.08 22.53 12.35
CA SER A 306 4.32 21.37 12.83
C SER A 306 2.81 21.68 12.80
N LEU A 307 2.09 20.97 11.93
CA LEU A 307 0.65 21.14 11.77
C LEU A 307 -0.07 20.82 13.09
N LYS A 308 -1.08 21.63 13.38
CA LYS A 308 -1.97 21.50 14.53
C LYS A 308 -3.43 21.60 14.08
N ILE A 309 -4.36 21.27 14.97
CA ILE A 309 -5.79 21.32 14.65
C ILE A 309 -6.24 22.77 14.36
N GLU A 310 -5.61 23.77 14.96
CA GLU A 310 -5.87 25.20 14.70
C GLU A 310 -5.55 25.64 13.25
N ASN A 311 -4.72 24.90 12.50
CA ASN A 311 -4.47 25.19 11.08
C ASN A 311 -5.67 24.82 10.18
N PHE A 312 -6.66 24.13 10.72
CA PHE A 312 -7.85 23.68 10.01
C PHE A 312 -9.12 24.37 10.55
N GLU A 313 -10.11 24.50 9.69
CA GLU A 313 -11.48 24.88 10.00
C GLU A 313 -12.34 23.61 9.93
N LEU A 314 -13.11 23.32 10.98
CA LEU A 314 -13.94 22.11 11.06
C LEU A 314 -15.32 22.41 10.48
N LEU A 315 -15.70 21.75 9.39
CA LEU A 315 -16.91 22.09 8.62
C LEU A 315 -18.11 21.20 8.95
N LYS A 316 -17.94 19.87 8.88
CA LYS A 316 -18.99 18.88 9.22
C LYS A 316 -18.37 17.59 9.74
N VAL A 317 -19.12 16.84 10.55
CA VAL A 317 -18.84 15.42 10.76
C VAL A 317 -19.37 14.64 9.55
N VAL A 318 -18.57 13.73 9.00
CA VAL A 318 -18.91 12.94 7.79
C VAL A 318 -18.86 11.43 8.00
N GLY A 319 -18.27 10.96 9.09
CA GLY A 319 -18.25 9.54 9.46
C GLY A 319 -17.84 9.31 10.91
N LYS A 320 -18.22 8.16 11.46
CA LYS A 320 -18.01 7.80 12.86
C LYS A 320 -17.86 6.29 13.00
N GLY A 321 -16.79 5.83 13.62
CA GLY A 321 -16.45 4.41 13.73
C GLY A 321 -15.74 4.05 15.03
N SER A 322 -15.37 2.78 15.18
CA SER A 322 -14.66 2.24 16.34
C SER A 322 -13.38 3.01 16.68
N PHE A 323 -12.65 3.46 15.66
CA PHE A 323 -11.37 4.15 15.81
C PHE A 323 -11.50 5.67 16.06
N GLY A 324 -12.69 6.25 15.88
CA GLY A 324 -12.93 7.68 16.15
C GLY A 324 -13.91 8.36 15.19
N LYS A 325 -13.65 9.64 14.92
CA LYS A 325 -14.50 10.55 14.13
C LYS A 325 -13.77 10.98 12.86
N VAL A 326 -14.51 11.08 11.74
CA VAL A 326 -14.05 11.68 10.48
C VAL A 326 -14.81 12.98 10.25
N MET A 327 -14.08 14.07 10.01
CA MET A 327 -14.64 15.41 9.76
C MET A 327 -14.19 15.94 8.41
N GLN A 328 -15.10 16.59 7.69
CA GLN A 328 -14.74 17.48 6.59
C GLN A 328 -14.09 18.73 7.18
N VAL A 329 -12.91 19.10 6.69
CA VAL A 329 -12.14 20.26 7.17
C VAL A 329 -11.58 21.07 6.01
N MET A 330 -11.34 22.36 6.24
CA MET A 330 -10.60 23.23 5.31
C MET A 330 -9.25 23.62 5.91
N LYS A 331 -8.16 23.49 5.15
CA LYS A 331 -6.83 23.94 5.60
C LYS A 331 -6.70 25.44 5.34
N LYS A 332 -6.53 26.25 6.38
CA LYS A 332 -6.80 27.71 6.35
C LYS A 332 -5.96 28.51 5.35
N ASP A 333 -4.70 28.12 5.17
CA ASP A 333 -3.73 28.79 4.29
C ASP A 333 -3.98 28.55 2.79
N THR A 334 -4.45 27.35 2.44
CA THR A 334 -4.63 26.87 1.07
C THR A 334 -6.10 26.85 0.65
N GLN A 335 -7.03 27.03 1.59
CA GLN A 335 -8.49 27.01 1.41
C GLN A 335 -9.04 25.71 0.79
N ARG A 336 -8.23 24.63 0.75
CA ARG A 336 -8.60 23.32 0.19
C ARG A 336 -9.34 22.46 1.21
N ILE A 337 -10.25 21.62 0.73
CA ILE A 337 -11.05 20.67 1.52
C ILE A 337 -10.33 19.32 1.68
N TYR A 338 -10.44 18.74 2.87
CA TYR A 338 -9.86 17.45 3.27
C TYR A 338 -10.79 16.67 4.20
N ALA A 339 -10.57 15.36 4.32
CA ALA A 339 -11.15 14.52 5.36
C ALA A 339 -10.13 14.31 6.49
N LEU A 340 -10.48 14.71 7.72
CA LEU A 340 -9.62 14.57 8.90
C LEU A 340 -10.18 13.46 9.81
N LYS A 341 -9.44 12.34 9.92
CA LYS A 341 -9.73 11.21 10.82
C LYS A 341 -8.96 11.40 12.13
N THR A 342 -9.68 11.53 13.24
CA THR A 342 -9.12 11.69 14.60
C THR A 342 -9.13 10.35 15.34
N ILE A 343 -7.97 9.91 15.84
CA ILE A 343 -7.77 8.65 16.58
C ILE A 343 -7.21 8.97 17.98
N ARG A 344 -7.71 8.32 19.04
CA ARG A 344 -7.27 8.58 20.43
C ARG A 344 -6.04 7.73 20.80
N LYS A 345 -4.94 8.36 21.22
CA LYS A 345 -3.69 7.67 21.62
C LYS A 345 -3.91 6.63 22.71
N GLN A 346 -4.66 6.97 23.76
CA GLN A 346 -4.99 6.07 24.87
C GLN A 346 -5.63 4.75 24.39
N HIS A 347 -6.44 4.78 23.33
CA HIS A 347 -7.09 3.58 22.79
C HIS A 347 -6.06 2.65 22.13
N ILE A 348 -5.18 3.20 21.29
CA ILE A 348 -4.10 2.48 20.61
C ILE A 348 -3.16 1.82 21.63
N ILE A 349 -2.76 2.55 22.68
CA ILE A 349 -1.90 2.02 23.75
C ILE A 349 -2.61 0.90 24.51
N SER A 350 -3.90 1.07 24.85
CA SER A 350 -4.68 0.06 25.60
C SER A 350 -4.85 -1.27 24.85
N ARG A 351 -4.56 -1.30 23.54
CA ARG A 351 -4.58 -2.48 22.68
C ARG A 351 -3.19 -2.94 22.22
N SER A 352 -2.12 -2.24 22.63
CA SER A 352 -0.75 -2.44 22.13
C SER A 352 -0.58 -2.26 20.61
N GLU A 353 -1.46 -1.46 19.96
CA GLU A 353 -1.52 -1.30 18.50
C GLU A 353 -0.53 -0.25 17.94
N VAL A 354 0.28 0.41 18.78
CA VAL A 354 1.10 1.60 18.41
C VAL A 354 2.00 1.36 17.19
N ALA A 355 2.74 0.25 17.17
CA ALA A 355 3.64 -0.07 16.06
C ALA A 355 2.89 -0.31 14.75
N HIS A 356 1.71 -0.94 14.82
CA HIS A 356 0.83 -1.16 13.67
C HIS A 356 0.25 0.16 13.16
N THR A 357 -0.21 1.05 14.05
CA THR A 357 -0.69 2.39 13.67
C THR A 357 0.41 3.25 13.02
N LEU A 358 1.65 3.22 13.55
CA LEU A 358 2.78 3.92 12.92
C LEU A 358 3.13 3.40 11.53
N ALA A 359 3.00 2.07 11.32
CA ALA A 359 3.21 1.42 10.04
C ALA A 359 2.04 1.66 9.06
N GLU A 360 0.78 1.73 9.51
CA GLU A 360 -0.37 2.12 8.68
C GLU A 360 -0.12 3.49 8.05
N ARG A 361 0.32 4.46 8.86
CA ARG A 361 0.72 5.80 8.40
C ARG A 361 1.95 5.77 7.48
N SER A 362 2.94 4.90 7.70
CA SER A 362 4.08 4.73 6.76
C SER A 362 3.58 4.29 5.38
N VAL A 363 2.74 3.26 5.31
CA VAL A 363 2.31 2.70 4.02
C VAL A 363 1.34 3.64 3.31
N LEU A 364 0.41 4.29 4.04
CA LEU A 364 -0.46 5.34 3.50
C LEU A 364 0.31 6.56 2.96
N ALA A 365 1.51 6.84 3.47
CA ALA A 365 2.40 7.88 2.94
C ALA A 365 3.13 7.47 1.65
N GLN A 366 3.29 6.17 1.40
CA GLN A 366 3.97 5.63 0.22
C GLN A 366 3.01 5.23 -0.93
N ILE A 367 1.77 4.84 -0.62
CA ILE A 367 0.77 4.46 -1.63
C ILE A 367 0.50 5.64 -2.60
N ASN A 368 0.56 5.33 -3.89
CA ASN A 368 0.20 6.25 -4.97
C ASN A 368 -0.64 5.51 -6.03
N ASN A 369 -1.94 5.43 -5.78
CA ASN A 369 -2.92 4.74 -6.62
C ASN A 369 -4.18 5.61 -6.74
N PRO A 370 -4.79 5.76 -7.94
CA PRO A 370 -5.96 6.62 -8.14
C PRO A 370 -7.24 6.13 -7.42
N PHE A 371 -7.27 4.87 -7.00
CA PHE A 371 -8.43 4.18 -6.42
C PHE A 371 -8.29 3.91 -4.91
N ILE A 372 -7.35 4.59 -4.25
CA ILE A 372 -7.15 4.58 -2.81
C ILE A 372 -7.13 6.03 -2.34
N VAL A 373 -7.89 6.38 -1.29
CA VAL A 373 -7.94 7.75 -0.76
C VAL A 373 -6.55 8.17 -0.25
N PRO A 374 -5.85 9.13 -0.89
CA PRO A 374 -4.46 9.40 -0.56
C PRO A 374 -4.32 10.21 0.74
N LEU A 375 -3.31 9.83 1.54
CA LEU A 375 -2.84 10.65 2.66
C LEU A 375 -2.16 11.93 2.14
N LYS A 376 -2.50 13.06 2.76
CA LYS A 376 -1.97 14.39 2.46
C LYS A 376 -1.10 14.89 3.61
N PHE A 377 -1.57 14.76 4.85
CA PHE A 377 -0.81 15.12 6.05
C PHE A 377 -1.15 14.19 7.23
N SER A 378 -0.27 14.06 8.21
CA SER A 378 -0.58 13.52 9.53
C SER A 378 0.13 14.32 10.61
N PHE A 379 -0.55 14.53 11.74
CA PHE A 379 -0.03 15.27 12.89
C PHE A 379 -0.67 14.78 14.20
N GLN A 380 -0.27 15.31 15.35
CA GLN A 380 -0.70 14.83 16.66
C GLN A 380 -0.84 15.94 17.70
N SER A 381 -1.76 15.76 18.65
CA SER A 381 -1.81 16.48 19.93
C SER A 381 -1.26 15.56 21.04
N PRO A 382 -1.21 15.98 22.32
CA PRO A 382 -0.84 15.08 23.41
C PRO A 382 -1.82 13.89 23.57
N GLU A 383 -3.08 14.01 23.16
CA GLU A 383 -4.14 13.02 23.38
C GLU A 383 -4.51 12.23 22.11
N LYS A 384 -4.24 12.81 20.92
CA LYS A 384 -4.80 12.36 19.64
C LYS A 384 -3.75 12.26 18.54
N LEU A 385 -4.03 11.40 17.59
CA LEU A 385 -3.42 11.33 16.26
C LEU A 385 -4.44 11.79 15.22
N TYR A 386 -3.97 12.48 14.19
CA TYR A 386 -4.78 12.96 13.08
C TYR A 386 -4.19 12.48 11.75
N LEU A 387 -5.04 11.92 10.90
CA LEU A 387 -4.77 11.65 9.48
C LEU A 387 -5.61 12.63 8.65
N VAL A 388 -4.96 13.38 7.76
CA VAL A 388 -5.60 14.29 6.81
C VAL A 388 -5.51 13.67 5.42
N LEU A 389 -6.66 13.18 4.98
CA LEU A 389 -6.90 12.46 3.74
C LEU A 389 -7.54 13.41 2.71
N ALA A 390 -7.52 13.01 1.44
CA ALA A 390 -8.39 13.60 0.42
C ALA A 390 -9.88 13.52 0.81
N PHE A 391 -10.69 14.48 0.36
CA PHE A 391 -12.14 14.49 0.56
C PHE A 391 -12.87 14.01 -0.70
N VAL A 392 -13.56 12.88 -0.60
CA VAL A 392 -14.29 12.26 -1.71
C VAL A 392 -15.79 12.48 -1.50
N ASN A 393 -16.39 13.38 -2.28
CA ASN A 393 -17.69 14.02 -2.00
C ASN A 393 -18.92 13.35 -2.64
N GLY A 394 -18.73 12.33 -3.48
CA GLY A 394 -19.84 11.55 -4.05
C GLY A 394 -20.45 10.51 -3.09
N GLY A 395 -19.92 10.36 -1.88
CA GLY A 395 -20.48 9.51 -0.81
C GLY A 395 -20.09 8.03 -0.90
N GLU A 396 -20.64 7.22 0.00
CA GLU A 396 -20.38 5.78 0.12
C GLU A 396 -21.05 4.97 -1.01
N LEU A 397 -20.36 3.94 -1.52
CA LEU A 397 -20.90 3.01 -2.51
C LEU A 397 -22.15 2.30 -2.00
N PHE A 398 -22.21 2.02 -0.68
CA PHE A 398 -23.38 1.49 0.03
C PHE A 398 -24.66 2.28 -0.22
N HIS A 399 -24.58 3.61 -0.16
CA HIS A 399 -25.75 4.49 -0.36
C HIS A 399 -26.30 4.37 -1.79
N HIS A 400 -25.41 4.36 -2.79
CA HIS A 400 -25.80 4.21 -4.19
C HIS A 400 -26.36 2.81 -4.48
N LEU A 401 -25.76 1.76 -3.90
CA LEU A 401 -26.23 0.38 -4.08
C LEU A 401 -27.60 0.16 -3.45
N GLN A 402 -27.86 0.65 -2.23
CA GLN A 402 -29.21 0.60 -1.62
C GLN A 402 -30.25 1.36 -2.44
N LYS A 403 -29.88 2.52 -2.99
CA LYS A 403 -30.78 3.39 -3.77
C LYS A 403 -31.18 2.76 -5.11
N GLU A 404 -30.27 2.05 -5.76
CA GLU A 404 -30.49 1.41 -7.07
C GLU A 404 -30.87 -0.08 -6.96
N GLN A 405 -30.83 -0.66 -5.76
CA GLN A 405 -31.01 -2.08 -5.41
C GLN A 405 -29.94 -3.03 -5.99
N ARG A 406 -29.47 -2.79 -7.22
CA ARG A 406 -28.27 -3.40 -7.81
C ARG A 406 -27.70 -2.47 -8.88
N PHE A 407 -26.43 -2.62 -9.21
CA PHE A 407 -25.82 -1.95 -10.36
C PHE A 407 -25.95 -2.81 -11.63
N ASP A 408 -25.78 -2.17 -12.79
CA ASP A 408 -25.70 -2.89 -14.06
C ASP A 408 -24.35 -3.63 -14.21
N ILE A 409 -24.29 -4.55 -15.17
CA ILE A 409 -23.12 -5.38 -15.44
C ILE A 409 -21.86 -4.59 -15.82
N ASN A 410 -22.01 -3.41 -16.44
CA ASN A 410 -20.88 -2.58 -16.87
C ASN A 410 -20.35 -1.72 -15.73
N ARG A 411 -21.23 -1.09 -14.93
CA ARG A 411 -20.84 -0.39 -13.70
C ARG A 411 -20.19 -1.35 -12.69
N SER A 412 -20.77 -2.54 -12.50
CA SER A 412 -20.23 -3.59 -11.63
C SER A 412 -18.84 -4.06 -12.08
N ARG A 413 -18.66 -4.28 -13.40
CA ARG A 413 -17.34 -4.62 -13.98
C ARG A 413 -16.32 -3.49 -13.78
N PHE A 414 -16.74 -2.24 -13.98
CA PHE A 414 -15.87 -1.08 -13.86
C PHE A 414 -15.35 -0.91 -12.44
N TYR A 415 -16.24 -0.88 -11.44
CA TYR A 415 -15.84 -0.78 -10.03
C TYR A 415 -15.02 -1.99 -9.57
N ALA A 416 -15.36 -3.22 -9.98
CA ALA A 416 -14.54 -4.39 -9.67
C ALA A 416 -13.12 -4.32 -10.28
N ALA A 417 -12.96 -3.67 -11.45
CA ALA A 417 -11.64 -3.45 -12.06
C ALA A 417 -10.82 -2.37 -11.33
N GLU A 418 -11.46 -1.28 -10.90
CA GLU A 418 -10.81 -0.23 -10.09
C GLU A 418 -10.37 -0.77 -8.72
N LEU A 419 -11.24 -1.53 -8.04
CA LEU A 419 -10.94 -2.18 -6.76
C LEU A 419 -9.84 -3.25 -6.89
N LEU A 420 -9.82 -4.02 -7.97
CA LEU A 420 -8.73 -4.97 -8.27
C LEU A 420 -7.37 -4.24 -8.40
N CYS A 421 -7.36 -3.06 -9.02
CA CYS A 421 -6.17 -2.21 -9.12
C CYS A 421 -5.78 -1.55 -7.78
N ALA A 422 -6.72 -1.28 -6.87
CA ALA A 422 -6.43 -0.84 -5.51
C ALA A 422 -5.79 -1.99 -4.69
N LEU A 423 -6.43 -3.15 -4.66
CA LEU A 423 -5.98 -4.33 -3.91
C LEU A 423 -4.61 -4.85 -4.39
N GLU A 424 -4.37 -4.91 -5.70
CA GLU A 424 -3.06 -5.28 -6.26
C GLU A 424 -1.95 -4.35 -5.77
N CYS A 425 -2.23 -3.04 -5.66
CA CYS A 425 -1.27 -2.07 -5.14
C CYS A 425 -0.96 -2.33 -3.66
N LEU A 426 -1.98 -2.57 -2.82
CA LEU A 426 -1.82 -2.93 -1.42
C LEU A 426 -1.02 -4.22 -1.24
N HIS A 427 -1.35 -5.26 -2.01
CA HIS A 427 -0.67 -6.55 -1.98
C HIS A 427 0.81 -6.45 -2.38
N GLY A 428 1.13 -5.50 -3.28
CA GLY A 428 2.50 -5.13 -3.66
C GLY A 428 3.29 -4.45 -2.55
N PHE A 429 2.64 -3.64 -1.71
CA PHE A 429 3.22 -3.07 -0.47
C PHE A 429 3.19 -4.04 0.74
N GLY A 430 2.81 -5.31 0.54
CA GLY A 430 2.72 -6.29 1.63
C GLY A 430 1.54 -6.06 2.58
N VAL A 431 0.48 -5.41 2.09
CA VAL A 431 -0.75 -5.15 2.85
C VAL A 431 -1.86 -6.11 2.44
N ILE A 432 -2.62 -6.61 3.42
CA ILE A 432 -3.91 -7.28 3.23
C ILE A 432 -4.99 -6.34 3.79
N TYR A 433 -6.05 -6.07 3.03
CA TYR A 433 -7.04 -5.04 3.37
C TYR A 433 -8.11 -5.52 4.37
N ARG A 434 -8.63 -6.74 4.18
CA ARG A 434 -9.48 -7.52 5.12
C ARG A 434 -10.90 -7.00 5.44
N ASP A 435 -11.27 -5.76 5.12
CA ASP A 435 -12.62 -5.22 5.36
C ASP A 435 -13.20 -4.53 4.10
N LEU A 436 -13.06 -5.20 2.94
CA LEU A 436 -13.63 -4.71 1.68
C LEU A 436 -15.16 -4.91 1.67
N LYS A 437 -15.88 -3.80 1.67
CA LYS A 437 -17.35 -3.70 1.68
C LYS A 437 -17.82 -2.32 1.18
N PRO A 438 -19.09 -2.13 0.80
CA PRO A 438 -19.57 -0.88 0.21
C PRO A 438 -19.47 0.36 1.10
N GLU A 439 -19.47 0.24 2.43
CA GLU A 439 -19.31 1.40 3.33
C GLU A 439 -17.87 1.95 3.31
N ASN A 440 -16.86 1.09 3.06
CA ASN A 440 -15.45 1.47 3.04
C ASN A 440 -14.97 1.93 1.64
N ILE A 441 -15.89 2.10 0.70
CA ILE A 441 -15.61 2.51 -0.68
C ILE A 441 -16.39 3.79 -0.96
N LEU A 442 -15.67 4.87 -1.26
CA LEU A 442 -16.26 6.15 -1.62
C LEU A 442 -16.33 6.29 -3.16
N VAL A 443 -17.28 7.04 -3.67
CA VAL A 443 -17.39 7.43 -5.09
C VAL A 443 -17.05 8.92 -5.21
N ASP A 444 -16.21 9.31 -6.17
CA ASP A 444 -15.91 10.73 -6.42
C ASP A 444 -16.89 11.42 -7.37
N TYR A 445 -16.83 12.75 -7.47
CA TYR A 445 -17.72 13.56 -8.31
C TYR A 445 -17.68 13.21 -9.82
N VAL A 446 -16.64 12.53 -10.29
CA VAL A 446 -16.51 12.05 -11.68
C VAL A 446 -17.10 10.65 -11.83
N GLY A 447 -17.25 9.90 -10.73
CA GLY A 447 -17.89 8.58 -10.67
C GLY A 447 -16.96 7.40 -10.44
N HIS A 448 -15.65 7.63 -10.24
CA HIS A 448 -14.68 6.59 -9.92
C HIS A 448 -14.74 6.22 -8.44
N ILE A 449 -14.34 4.99 -8.08
CA ILE A 449 -14.23 4.62 -6.67
C ILE A 449 -12.89 5.02 -6.04
N ALA A 450 -12.89 5.16 -4.71
CA ALA A 450 -11.71 5.33 -3.89
C ALA A 450 -11.87 4.56 -2.56
N LEU A 451 -11.00 3.56 -2.34
CA LEU A 451 -10.97 2.75 -1.14
C LEU A 451 -10.49 3.57 0.06
N CYS A 452 -11.24 3.54 1.17
CA CYS A 452 -10.94 4.29 2.39
C CYS A 452 -10.66 3.34 3.59
N ASP A 453 -10.90 3.81 4.82
CA ASP A 453 -10.52 3.25 6.13
C ASP A 453 -9.57 2.03 6.18
N PHE A 454 -8.31 2.28 6.58
CA PHE A 454 -7.25 1.28 6.67
C PHE A 454 -7.10 0.65 8.06
N GLY A 455 -7.96 0.99 9.02
CA GLY A 455 -7.84 0.56 10.43
C GLY A 455 -7.94 -0.95 10.69
N LEU A 456 -8.34 -1.75 9.70
CA LEU A 456 -8.32 -3.22 9.76
C LEU A 456 -7.27 -3.88 8.84
N CYS A 457 -6.39 -3.12 8.20
CA CYS A 457 -5.33 -3.69 7.36
C CYS A 457 -4.32 -4.53 8.15
N LYS A 458 -3.76 -5.56 7.53
CA LYS A 458 -2.55 -6.27 8.01
C LYS A 458 -1.36 -5.84 7.17
N LEU A 459 -0.26 -5.50 7.82
CA LEU A 459 0.96 -4.95 7.21
C LEU A 459 2.12 -5.96 7.28
N ASP A 460 3.19 -5.69 6.54
CA ASP A 460 4.43 -6.48 6.48
C ASP A 460 4.25 -7.95 6.01
N MET A 461 3.14 -8.24 5.33
CA MET A 461 2.79 -9.59 4.84
C MET A 461 3.52 -9.90 3.54
N LYS A 462 4.57 -10.74 3.63
CA LYS A 462 5.23 -11.35 2.47
C LYS A 462 4.32 -12.40 1.85
N ASP A 463 4.74 -12.93 0.71
CA ASP A 463 3.88 -13.75 -0.15
C ASP A 463 3.52 -15.11 0.47
N GLU A 464 4.40 -15.64 1.33
CA GLU A 464 4.20 -16.88 2.11
C GLU A 464 3.62 -16.63 3.52
N ASP A 465 3.54 -15.37 3.98
CA ASP A 465 3.18 -15.06 5.36
C ASP A 465 1.68 -15.29 5.61
N LYS A 466 1.37 -15.94 6.73
CA LYS A 466 -0.02 -16.13 7.21
C LYS A 466 -0.30 -15.30 8.46
N THR A 467 -1.55 -14.89 8.62
CA THR A 467 -2.02 -14.25 9.86
C THR A 467 -3.34 -14.87 10.35
N ASN A 468 -3.54 -14.85 11.66
CA ASN A 468 -4.61 -15.59 12.34
C ASN A 468 -5.63 -14.65 13.02
N THR A 469 -5.52 -13.33 12.82
CA THR A 469 -6.44 -12.35 13.43
C THR A 469 -7.83 -12.47 12.81
N PHE A 470 -8.82 -12.91 13.58
CA PHE A 470 -10.22 -12.91 13.18
C PHE A 470 -10.76 -11.48 13.16
N CYS A 471 -11.12 -10.98 11.97
CA CYS A 471 -11.61 -9.61 11.75
C CYS A 471 -12.30 -9.51 10.38
N GLY A 472 -12.99 -8.39 10.13
CA GLY A 472 -13.82 -8.17 8.94
C GLY A 472 -15.31 -8.24 9.25
N THR A 473 -16.13 -7.86 8.27
CA THR A 473 -17.60 -7.83 8.40
C THR A 473 -18.20 -9.20 8.06
N PRO A 474 -19.09 -9.81 8.89
CA PRO A 474 -19.48 -11.23 8.80
C PRO A 474 -19.91 -11.75 7.43
N GLU A 475 -20.67 -10.96 6.66
CA GLU A 475 -21.18 -11.32 5.33
C GLU A 475 -20.11 -11.33 4.21
N TYR A 476 -18.90 -10.82 4.50
CA TYR A 476 -17.73 -10.81 3.61
C TYR A 476 -16.66 -11.83 3.99
N LEU A 477 -16.77 -12.51 5.14
CA LEU A 477 -15.69 -13.36 5.66
C LEU A 477 -15.37 -14.55 4.73
N ALA A 478 -14.09 -14.77 4.49
CA ALA A 478 -13.58 -15.93 3.76
C ALA A 478 -13.60 -17.19 4.66
N PRO A 479 -13.86 -18.39 4.11
CA PRO A 479 -14.03 -19.61 4.90
C PRO A 479 -12.77 -19.99 5.71
N GLU A 480 -11.58 -19.65 5.24
CA GLU A 480 -10.33 -19.87 5.99
C GLU A 480 -10.20 -19.03 7.27
N LEU A 481 -10.90 -17.89 7.38
CA LEU A 481 -11.02 -17.15 8.65
C LEU A 481 -11.91 -17.90 9.63
N LEU A 482 -13.04 -18.43 9.16
CA LEU A 482 -13.99 -19.20 9.98
C LEU A 482 -13.36 -20.51 10.50
N HIS A 483 -12.49 -21.15 9.71
CA HIS A 483 -11.72 -22.33 10.14
C HIS A 483 -10.51 -22.02 11.03
N GLY A 484 -10.10 -20.75 11.18
CA GLY A 484 -8.93 -20.37 11.99
C GLY A 484 -7.56 -20.86 11.48
N GLN A 485 -7.47 -21.35 10.23
CA GLN A 485 -6.29 -22.05 9.68
C GLN A 485 -5.13 -21.12 9.25
N GLY A 486 -5.26 -19.81 9.50
CA GLY A 486 -4.32 -18.78 9.08
C GLY A 486 -4.38 -18.49 7.59
N TYR A 487 -4.49 -17.20 7.24
CA TYR A 487 -4.81 -16.74 5.90
C TYR A 487 -3.77 -15.78 5.32
N THR A 488 -3.74 -15.68 4.00
CA THR A 488 -2.81 -14.85 3.20
C THR A 488 -3.59 -13.73 2.48
N LYS A 489 -2.93 -13.02 1.55
CA LYS A 489 -3.51 -12.01 0.64
C LYS A 489 -4.76 -12.50 -0.13
N ALA A 490 -4.94 -13.81 -0.31
CA ALA A 490 -6.05 -14.41 -1.05
C ALA A 490 -7.45 -14.18 -0.45
N VAL A 491 -7.56 -13.66 0.78
CA VAL A 491 -8.86 -13.28 1.38
C VAL A 491 -9.48 -12.07 0.71
N ASP A 492 -8.65 -11.13 0.22
CA ASP A 492 -9.16 -9.93 -0.46
C ASP A 492 -9.74 -10.25 -1.85
N TRP A 493 -9.39 -11.41 -2.43
CA TRP A 493 -10.00 -11.92 -3.66
C TRP A 493 -11.37 -12.58 -3.40
N TRP A 494 -11.56 -13.19 -2.22
CA TRP A 494 -12.87 -13.66 -1.78
C TRP A 494 -13.81 -12.47 -1.53
N THR A 495 -13.36 -11.46 -0.79
CA THR A 495 -14.19 -10.26 -0.51
C THR A 495 -14.51 -9.49 -1.80
N LEU A 496 -13.58 -9.39 -2.75
CA LEU A 496 -13.86 -8.84 -4.10
C LEU A 496 -14.92 -9.65 -4.85
N GLY A 497 -14.91 -10.99 -4.70
CA GLY A 497 -15.97 -11.88 -5.22
C GLY A 497 -17.32 -11.64 -4.57
N VAL A 498 -17.37 -11.52 -3.24
CA VAL A 498 -18.60 -11.22 -2.48
C VAL A 498 -19.19 -9.88 -2.91
N LEU A 499 -18.36 -8.84 -2.96
CA LEU A 499 -18.77 -7.48 -3.35
C LEU A 499 -19.23 -7.41 -4.81
N LEU A 500 -18.57 -8.13 -5.74
CA LEU A 500 -19.05 -8.20 -7.12
C LEU A 500 -20.40 -8.93 -7.23
N TYR A 501 -20.61 -9.98 -6.43
CA TYR A 501 -21.91 -10.66 -6.36
C TYR A 501 -23.00 -9.73 -5.81
N GLU A 502 -22.71 -8.99 -4.74
CA GLU A 502 -23.63 -8.03 -4.14
C GLU A 502 -23.96 -6.87 -5.09
N MET A 503 -22.97 -6.25 -5.74
CA MET A 503 -23.21 -5.20 -6.75
C MET A 503 -24.13 -5.67 -7.89
N LEU A 504 -24.03 -6.94 -8.31
CA LEU A 504 -24.85 -7.50 -9.38
C LEU A 504 -26.26 -7.95 -8.92
N THR A 505 -26.44 -8.34 -7.67
CA THR A 505 -27.69 -9.00 -7.20
C THR A 505 -28.45 -8.24 -6.12
N GLY A 506 -27.80 -7.31 -5.43
CA GLY A 506 -28.32 -6.51 -4.32
C GLY A 506 -28.11 -7.10 -2.92
N LEU A 507 -27.56 -8.32 -2.80
CA LEU A 507 -27.34 -9.01 -1.52
C LEU A 507 -26.02 -9.82 -1.55
N PRO A 508 -25.30 -9.99 -0.42
CA PRO A 508 -24.18 -10.93 -0.34
C PRO A 508 -24.62 -12.39 -0.60
N PRO A 509 -23.78 -13.23 -1.22
CA PRO A 509 -24.17 -14.55 -1.74
C PRO A 509 -24.57 -15.58 -0.68
N PHE A 510 -24.14 -15.36 0.57
CA PHE A 510 -24.37 -16.26 1.70
C PHE A 510 -25.15 -15.59 2.85
N TYR A 511 -25.80 -14.44 2.58
CA TYR A 511 -26.47 -13.64 3.59
C TYR A 511 -27.54 -14.42 4.38
N ASP A 512 -27.63 -14.12 5.68
CA ASP A 512 -28.69 -14.56 6.59
C ASP A 512 -28.85 -13.55 7.73
N GLU A 513 -30.05 -13.45 8.31
CA GLU A 513 -30.26 -12.64 9.52
C GLU A 513 -29.58 -13.27 10.76
N ASN A 514 -29.37 -14.60 10.75
CA ASN A 514 -28.64 -15.34 11.77
C ASN A 514 -27.17 -15.57 11.35
N THR A 515 -26.24 -14.89 12.03
CA THR A 515 -24.80 -14.99 11.77
C THR A 515 -24.26 -16.43 11.76
N ASN A 516 -24.81 -17.34 12.57
CA ASN A 516 -24.36 -18.74 12.60
C ASN A 516 -24.81 -19.51 11.35
N GLU A 517 -26.01 -19.23 10.83
CA GLU A 517 -26.47 -19.79 9.55
C GLU A 517 -25.70 -19.17 8.37
N MET A 518 -25.39 -17.88 8.42
CA MET A 518 -24.48 -17.25 7.45
C MET A 518 -23.09 -17.90 7.46
N TYR A 519 -22.52 -18.23 8.63
CA TYR A 519 -21.27 -19.00 8.69
C TYR A 519 -21.43 -20.42 8.12
N ARG A 520 -22.52 -21.13 8.42
CA ARG A 520 -22.81 -22.44 7.80
C ARG A 520 -22.93 -22.31 6.27
N LYS A 521 -23.57 -21.25 5.77
CA LYS A 521 -23.70 -20.94 4.33
C LYS A 521 -22.35 -20.70 3.68
N ILE A 522 -21.53 -19.81 4.25
CA ILE A 522 -20.16 -19.53 3.80
C ILE A 522 -19.33 -20.80 3.73
N LEU A 523 -19.45 -21.71 4.70
CA LEU A 523 -18.67 -22.95 4.76
C LEU A 523 -19.16 -24.07 3.81
N ALA A 524 -20.47 -24.23 3.60
CA ALA A 524 -21.02 -25.44 2.97
C ALA A 524 -22.02 -25.22 1.82
N GLU A 525 -22.70 -24.09 1.71
CA GLU A 525 -23.85 -23.96 0.80
C GLU A 525 -23.40 -23.65 -0.65
N PRO A 526 -24.04 -24.23 -1.69
CA PRO A 526 -23.70 -23.92 -3.07
C PRO A 526 -23.88 -22.43 -3.40
N LEU A 527 -23.04 -21.90 -4.31
CA LEU A 527 -23.22 -20.54 -4.81
C LEU A 527 -24.41 -20.51 -5.79
N HIS A 528 -25.49 -19.86 -5.36
CA HIS A 528 -26.71 -19.69 -6.15
C HIS A 528 -26.57 -18.44 -7.04
N PHE A 529 -27.34 -18.38 -8.12
CA PHE A 529 -27.38 -17.24 -9.05
C PHE A 529 -28.83 -17.02 -9.51
N PRO A 530 -29.35 -15.77 -9.53
CA PRO A 530 -30.76 -15.50 -9.82
C PRO A 530 -31.15 -15.73 -11.29
N GLY A 531 -30.20 -15.59 -12.22
CA GLY A 531 -30.40 -15.86 -13.65
C GLY A 531 -29.26 -15.31 -14.52
N PRO A 532 -29.15 -15.74 -15.79
CA PRO A 532 -28.10 -15.29 -16.72
C PRO A 532 -28.26 -13.83 -17.18
N GLU A 533 -29.44 -13.24 -17.02
CA GLU A 533 -29.74 -11.83 -17.31
C GLU A 533 -29.21 -10.88 -16.21
N ILE A 534 -29.21 -11.30 -14.94
CA ILE A 534 -28.61 -10.57 -13.82
C ILE A 534 -27.12 -10.92 -13.67
N VAL A 535 -26.75 -12.21 -13.81
CA VAL A 535 -25.36 -12.68 -13.71
C VAL A 535 -24.95 -13.44 -14.99
N PRO A 536 -24.47 -12.73 -16.03
CA PRO A 536 -24.07 -13.33 -17.30
C PRO A 536 -22.97 -14.40 -17.16
N PRO A 537 -22.82 -15.32 -18.13
CA PRO A 537 -21.89 -16.47 -18.01
C PRO A 537 -20.45 -16.12 -17.62
N ALA A 538 -19.89 -15.02 -18.15
CA ALA A 538 -18.55 -14.57 -17.80
C ALA A 538 -18.43 -14.00 -16.37
N ALA A 539 -19.51 -13.41 -15.83
CA ALA A 539 -19.59 -12.98 -14.44
C ALA A 539 -19.76 -14.18 -13.50
N ARG A 540 -20.62 -15.14 -13.88
CA ARG A 540 -20.82 -16.39 -13.16
C ARG A 540 -19.53 -17.20 -13.03
N ASP A 541 -18.76 -17.31 -14.11
CA ASP A 541 -17.45 -17.99 -14.13
C ASP A 541 -16.44 -17.28 -13.21
N LEU A 542 -16.34 -15.94 -13.29
CA LEU A 542 -15.46 -15.16 -12.40
C LEU A 542 -15.81 -15.37 -10.93
N LEU A 543 -17.08 -15.21 -10.58
CA LEU A 543 -17.59 -15.35 -9.21
C LEU A 543 -17.38 -16.77 -8.68
N THR A 544 -17.58 -17.79 -9.51
CA THR A 544 -17.35 -19.20 -9.12
C THR A 544 -15.88 -19.48 -8.79
N ARG A 545 -14.93 -18.79 -9.42
CA ARG A 545 -13.48 -18.96 -9.16
C ARG A 545 -12.92 -18.04 -8.07
N LEU A 546 -13.49 -16.85 -7.89
CA LEU A 546 -13.17 -15.96 -6.75
C LEU A 546 -13.76 -16.48 -5.43
N LEU A 547 -14.92 -17.14 -5.48
CA LEU A 547 -15.58 -17.75 -4.33
C LEU A 547 -15.29 -19.26 -4.21
N ASP A 548 -14.12 -19.71 -4.68
CA ASP A 548 -13.61 -21.03 -4.27
C ASP A 548 -13.23 -20.99 -2.78
N ARG A 549 -13.71 -21.99 -2.04
CA ARG A 549 -13.47 -22.17 -0.62
C ARG A 549 -12.04 -22.62 -0.33
N ASP A 550 -11.39 -23.26 -1.29
CA ASP A 550 -9.96 -23.55 -1.24
C ASP A 550 -9.16 -22.32 -1.70
N ALA A 551 -8.58 -21.60 -0.74
CA ALA A 551 -7.77 -20.41 -1.00
C ALA A 551 -6.53 -20.65 -1.88
N THR A 552 -6.10 -21.90 -2.08
CA THR A 552 -4.99 -22.23 -3.00
C THR A 552 -5.45 -22.30 -4.46
N ARG A 553 -6.68 -22.75 -4.70
CA ARG A 553 -7.29 -22.87 -6.04
C ARG A 553 -8.02 -21.60 -6.48
N ARG A 554 -8.41 -20.75 -5.52
CA ARG A 554 -9.09 -19.47 -5.75
C ARG A 554 -8.34 -18.59 -6.74
N LEU A 555 -9.05 -18.03 -7.71
CA LEU A 555 -8.47 -17.17 -8.74
C LEU A 555 -7.76 -15.96 -8.11
N GLY A 556 -6.51 -15.72 -8.52
CA GLY A 556 -5.66 -14.71 -7.93
C GLY A 556 -4.75 -15.22 -6.81
N SER A 557 -4.77 -16.52 -6.47
CA SER A 557 -3.80 -17.12 -5.56
C SER A 557 -2.36 -16.99 -6.09
N ASN A 558 -2.17 -17.02 -7.42
CA ASN A 558 -0.88 -16.71 -8.07
C ASN A 558 -0.70 -15.21 -8.41
N GLY A 559 -1.61 -14.35 -7.93
CA GLY A 559 -1.57 -12.89 -8.08
C GLY A 559 -2.64 -12.31 -9.02
N ALA A 560 -2.90 -11.00 -8.87
CA ALA A 560 -3.99 -10.27 -9.54
C ALA A 560 -4.00 -10.37 -11.08
N ALA A 561 -2.88 -10.71 -11.72
CA ALA A 561 -2.78 -10.93 -13.16
C ALA A 561 -3.73 -12.03 -13.68
N GLU A 562 -4.02 -13.06 -12.87
CA GLU A 562 -4.99 -14.11 -13.23
C GLU A 562 -6.42 -13.54 -13.33
N ILE A 563 -6.79 -12.69 -12.36
CA ILE A 563 -8.09 -12.02 -12.30
C ILE A 563 -8.21 -11.04 -13.47
N LYS A 564 -7.16 -10.25 -13.76
CA LYS A 564 -7.10 -9.30 -14.88
C LYS A 564 -7.19 -9.95 -16.26
N ALA A 565 -6.74 -11.20 -16.39
CA ALA A 565 -6.83 -11.97 -17.63
C ALA A 565 -8.22 -12.62 -17.84
N HIS A 566 -9.13 -12.54 -16.86
CA HIS A 566 -10.42 -13.22 -16.93
C HIS A 566 -11.35 -12.61 -18.01
N PRO A 567 -12.06 -13.42 -18.83
CA PRO A 567 -12.94 -12.91 -19.90
C PRO A 567 -14.00 -11.90 -19.47
N PHE A 568 -14.37 -11.88 -18.19
CA PHE A 568 -15.25 -10.85 -17.62
C PHE A 568 -14.73 -9.42 -17.86
N PHE A 569 -13.41 -9.21 -17.83
CA PHE A 569 -12.77 -7.90 -17.98
C PHE A 569 -12.29 -7.60 -19.41
N HIS A 570 -12.75 -8.34 -20.43
CA HIS A 570 -12.24 -8.23 -21.81
C HIS A 570 -12.30 -6.83 -22.45
N SER A 571 -13.13 -5.92 -21.91
CA SER A 571 -13.32 -4.54 -22.37
C SER A 571 -12.49 -3.50 -21.58
N ILE A 572 -11.71 -3.94 -20.59
CA ILE A 572 -10.91 -3.08 -19.70
C ILE A 572 -9.46 -2.98 -20.18
N ASP A 573 -9.09 -1.78 -20.62
CA ASP A 573 -7.71 -1.36 -20.82
C ASP A 573 -7.15 -0.91 -19.46
N TRP A 574 -6.42 -1.80 -18.79
CA TRP A 574 -5.86 -1.57 -17.46
C TRP A 574 -4.97 -0.31 -17.36
N ARG A 575 -4.35 0.12 -18.47
CA ARG A 575 -3.57 1.36 -18.50
C ARG A 575 -4.47 2.57 -18.55
N LYS A 576 -5.49 2.59 -19.42
CA LYS A 576 -6.49 3.69 -19.44
C LYS A 576 -7.26 3.78 -18.13
N LEU A 577 -7.49 2.66 -17.45
CA LEU A 577 -8.12 2.63 -16.13
C LEU A 577 -7.24 3.36 -15.09
N LEU A 578 -5.98 2.95 -14.92
CA LEU A 578 -5.03 3.60 -14.01
C LEU A 578 -4.73 5.06 -14.37
N ASP A 579 -4.72 5.40 -15.67
CA ASP A 579 -4.61 6.78 -16.16
C ASP A 579 -5.91 7.62 -15.94
N ARG A 580 -6.99 7.02 -15.39
CA ARG A 580 -8.34 7.61 -15.26
C ARG A 580 -8.90 8.20 -16.56
N LYS A 581 -8.70 7.50 -17.68
CA LYS A 581 -9.14 7.88 -19.04
C LYS A 581 -10.45 7.22 -19.48
N TYR A 582 -11.11 6.47 -18.60
CA TYR A 582 -12.50 6.06 -18.78
C TYR A 582 -13.42 7.11 -18.17
N GLU A 583 -14.51 7.44 -18.86
CA GLU A 583 -15.61 8.21 -18.28
C GLU A 583 -16.60 7.26 -17.58
N PRO A 584 -16.85 7.41 -16.27
CA PRO A 584 -17.79 6.55 -15.55
C PRO A 584 -19.24 6.74 -16.04
N SER A 585 -19.99 5.64 -16.15
CA SER A 585 -21.40 5.64 -16.56
C SER A 585 -22.35 6.27 -15.53
N PHE A 586 -21.92 6.34 -14.27
CA PHE A 586 -22.61 6.99 -13.17
C PHE A 586 -21.79 8.16 -12.67
N LYS A 587 -22.41 9.32 -12.49
CA LYS A 587 -21.84 10.49 -11.82
C LYS A 587 -22.75 10.87 -10.65
N PRO A 588 -22.24 10.92 -9.40
CA PRO A 588 -23.06 11.30 -8.25
C PRO A 588 -23.46 12.77 -8.33
N SER A 589 -24.63 13.11 -7.79
CA SER A 589 -25.07 14.51 -7.69
C SER A 589 -24.21 15.23 -6.65
N VAL A 590 -23.39 16.17 -7.11
CA VAL A 590 -22.46 16.96 -6.29
C VAL A 590 -22.56 18.41 -6.74
N LEU A 591 -22.91 19.32 -5.82
CA LEU A 591 -23.05 20.75 -6.12
C LEU A 591 -21.70 21.51 -6.12
N ASP A 592 -20.84 21.22 -5.14
CA ASP A 592 -19.54 21.89 -4.98
C ASP A 592 -18.50 21.03 -4.20
N GLU A 593 -17.33 21.61 -3.96
CA GLU A 593 -16.20 21.00 -3.23
C GLU A 593 -16.51 20.61 -1.76
N ARG A 594 -17.56 21.19 -1.18
CA ARG A 594 -17.98 21.08 0.23
C ARG A 594 -19.25 20.26 0.38
N ASP A 595 -19.89 19.89 -0.72
CA ASP A 595 -21.15 19.15 -0.69
C ASP A 595 -21.02 17.86 0.13
N THR A 596 -22.02 17.62 0.97
CA THR A 596 -22.15 16.42 1.79
C THR A 596 -23.53 15.78 1.67
N ALA A 597 -24.30 16.10 0.62
CA ALA A 597 -25.64 15.54 0.40
C ALA A 597 -25.65 14.01 0.24
N ASN A 598 -24.51 13.43 -0.17
CA ASN A 598 -24.30 11.99 -0.35
C ASN A 598 -23.78 11.27 0.92
N PHE A 599 -23.73 11.95 2.07
CA PHE A 599 -23.34 11.36 3.37
C PHE A 599 -24.56 11.29 4.31
N ASP A 600 -24.48 10.43 5.34
CA ASP A 600 -25.59 10.26 6.28
C ASP A 600 -25.92 11.57 7.02
N LYS A 601 -27.21 11.81 7.22
CA LYS A 601 -27.76 12.92 7.99
C LYS A 601 -27.55 12.74 9.50
N GLU A 602 -27.39 11.51 10.00
CA GLU A 602 -26.98 11.26 11.39
C GLU A 602 -25.60 11.87 11.67
N PHE A 603 -24.65 11.72 10.74
CA PHE A 603 -23.31 12.30 10.88
C PHE A 603 -23.29 13.78 10.54
N THR A 604 -23.84 14.18 9.39
CA THR A 604 -23.75 15.57 8.91
C THR A 604 -24.57 16.58 9.70
N SER A 605 -25.39 16.12 10.66
CA SER A 605 -26.07 16.95 11.68
C SER A 605 -25.31 17.04 13.01
N GLU A 606 -24.25 16.24 13.23
CA GLU A 606 -23.42 16.35 14.45
C GLU A 606 -22.50 17.58 14.36
N ALA A 607 -22.40 18.34 15.45
CA ALA A 607 -21.58 19.56 15.48
C ALA A 607 -20.09 19.24 15.19
N PRO A 608 -19.43 19.98 14.28
CA PRO A 608 -18.06 19.74 13.83
C PRO A 608 -17.04 20.16 14.91
N THR A 609 -16.96 19.36 15.96
CA THR A 609 -16.14 19.61 17.15
C THR A 609 -15.11 18.50 17.31
N ASP A 610 -13.84 18.89 17.46
CA ASP A 610 -12.77 18.00 17.88
C ASP A 610 -12.92 17.70 19.37
N SER A 611 -13.67 16.63 19.68
CA SER A 611 -14.20 16.36 21.01
C SER A 611 -13.09 16.23 22.08
N TYR A 612 -13.27 16.90 23.21
CA TYR A 612 -12.36 16.82 24.36
C TYR A 612 -12.13 15.37 24.80
N VAL A 613 -10.92 15.08 25.29
CA VAL A 613 -10.54 13.78 25.85
C VAL A 613 -10.36 13.98 27.34
N ASP A 614 -11.33 13.47 28.11
CA ASP A 614 -11.30 13.51 29.56
C ASP A 614 -10.44 12.36 30.12
N GLY A 615 -9.83 12.58 31.29
CA GLY A 615 -8.87 11.68 31.93
C GLY A 615 -7.43 12.22 32.00
N PRO A 616 -6.49 11.43 32.56
CA PRO A 616 -5.11 11.87 32.79
C PRO A 616 -4.30 12.01 31.49
N VAL A 617 -3.45 13.03 31.43
CA VAL A 617 -2.55 13.26 30.29
C VAL A 617 -1.52 12.12 30.20
N LEU A 618 -1.30 11.62 28.98
CA LEU A 618 -0.30 10.58 28.69
C LEU A 618 1.11 11.01 29.11
N SER A 619 1.81 10.14 29.83
CA SER A 619 3.17 10.38 30.29
C SER A 619 4.16 10.57 29.15
N GLN A 620 5.28 11.26 29.39
CA GLN A 620 6.27 11.55 28.33
C GLN A 620 6.78 10.28 27.63
N THR A 621 6.97 9.18 28.37
CA THR A 621 7.36 7.87 27.83
C THR A 621 6.28 7.28 26.91
N MET A 622 4.99 7.50 27.22
CA MET A 622 3.88 7.09 26.35
C MET A 622 3.77 7.99 25.11
N GLN A 623 4.07 9.29 25.22
CA GLN A 623 4.13 10.21 24.07
C GLN A 623 5.22 9.82 23.07
N GLN A 624 6.41 9.46 23.57
CA GLN A 624 7.57 9.07 22.75
C GLN A 624 7.30 7.85 21.85
N GLN A 625 6.34 6.99 22.22
CA GLN A 625 5.91 5.86 21.38
C GLN A 625 5.27 6.30 20.04
N PHE A 626 4.86 7.57 19.90
CA PHE A 626 4.30 8.16 18.67
C PHE A 626 5.29 9.08 17.95
N ALA A 627 6.59 8.95 18.20
CA ALA A 627 7.63 9.57 17.38
C ALA A 627 7.51 9.09 15.91
N GLY A 628 7.80 9.98 14.96
CA GLY A 628 7.67 9.67 13.52
C GLY A 628 6.24 9.67 12.96
N TRP A 629 5.20 9.92 13.76
CA TRP A 629 3.82 10.00 13.26
C TRP A 629 3.57 11.20 12.32
N SER A 630 4.25 12.32 12.54
CA SER A 630 3.98 13.57 11.82
C SER A 630 4.60 13.55 10.42
N TYR A 631 3.77 13.64 9.37
CA TYR A 631 4.18 13.59 7.97
C TYR A 631 3.45 14.68 7.17
N ASN A 632 4.16 15.35 6.27
CA ASN A 632 3.60 16.28 5.30
C ASN A 632 3.93 15.75 3.91
N ARG A 633 2.93 15.50 3.05
CA ARG A 633 3.17 15.07 1.66
C ARG A 633 3.91 16.19 0.91
N PRO A 634 5.16 15.99 0.47
CA PRO A 634 5.89 17.02 -0.25
C PRO A 634 5.39 17.13 -1.69
N VAL A 635 5.61 18.30 -2.29
CA VAL A 635 5.28 18.67 -3.68
C VAL A 635 3.77 18.92 -3.93
N GLU A 636 3.41 20.20 -4.01
CA GLU A 636 2.33 20.63 -4.91
C GLU A 636 2.81 20.52 -6.36
N GLY A 637 1.93 20.15 -7.30
CA GLY A 637 2.19 20.25 -8.75
C GLY A 637 2.34 18.94 -9.52
N LEU A 638 2.62 17.81 -8.86
CA LEU A 638 2.35 16.50 -9.48
C LEU A 638 0.87 16.15 -9.26
N GLY A 639 0.20 15.72 -10.34
CA GLY A 639 -1.26 15.68 -10.46
C GLY A 639 -2.00 15.13 -9.24
N ASP A 640 -3.00 15.88 -8.77
CA ASP A 640 -3.84 15.52 -7.62
C ASP A 640 -4.90 14.47 -8.03
N ALA A 641 -4.41 13.29 -8.45
CA ALA A 641 -5.18 12.14 -8.87
C ALA A 641 -5.81 11.43 -7.67
N GLY A 642 -6.70 12.14 -6.97
CA GLY A 642 -7.41 11.64 -5.78
C GLY A 642 -7.83 12.76 -4.83
N GLY A 643 -8.93 13.45 -5.15
CA GLY A 643 -9.86 14.00 -4.16
C GLY A 643 -9.42 15.20 -3.29
N SER A 644 -8.46 16.05 -3.67
CA SER A 644 -8.31 17.37 -3.03
C SER A 644 -8.66 18.49 -4.00
N ILE A 645 -9.96 18.78 -4.08
CA ILE A 645 -10.53 19.83 -4.93
C ILE A 645 -9.98 21.21 -4.49
N VAL A 646 -9.69 22.05 -5.47
CA VAL A 646 -9.27 23.45 -5.29
C VAL A 646 -10.39 24.37 -5.74
N ARG A 647 -10.71 25.33 -4.88
CA ARG A 647 -11.81 26.29 -5.04
C ARG A 647 -11.73 27.07 -6.35
N GLY A 648 -12.59 26.71 -7.30
CA GLY A 648 -12.80 27.42 -8.57
C GLY A 648 -12.58 26.58 -9.84
N ASN A 649 -11.73 25.55 -9.83
CA ASN A 649 -11.22 24.93 -11.07
C ASN A 649 -11.98 23.68 -11.56
N GLY A 650 -13.10 23.28 -10.95
CA GLY A 650 -13.75 21.99 -11.23
C GLY A 650 -15.27 22.01 -11.46
N PHE A 651 -15.93 23.18 -11.39
CA PHE A 651 -17.40 23.29 -11.37
C PHE A 651 -17.98 24.27 -12.41
N GLU A 652 -17.30 24.45 -13.55
CA GLU A 652 -17.82 25.29 -14.64
C GLU A 652 -18.92 24.57 -15.46
N GLY A 653 -20.17 24.81 -15.05
CA GLY A 653 -21.19 25.22 -16.01
C GLY A 653 -21.90 24.16 -16.85
N GLY A 654 -22.55 23.17 -16.22
CA GLY A 654 -23.72 22.52 -16.82
C GLY A 654 -25.00 23.32 -16.50
N ARG A 655 -25.65 23.89 -17.52
CA ARG A 655 -27.01 24.48 -17.46
C ARG A 655 -27.97 23.65 -18.30
#